data_AF-A0A8H4V4N7-F1
#
_entry.id   AF-A0A8H4V4N7-F1
#
_cell.length_a   1.000
_cell.length_b   1.000
_cell.length_c   1.000
_cell.angle_alpha   90.00
_cell.angle_beta   90.00
_cell.angle_gamma   90.00
#
_symmetry.space_group_name_H-M   'P 1'
#
loop_
_entity.id
_entity.type
_entity.pdbx_description
1 polymer ?
#
loop_
_entity_poly.entity_id
_entity_poly.type
_entity_poly.pdbx_seq_one_letter_code
_entity_poly.pdbx_strand_id
1 'polypeptide(L)'
;MQQRLRSLKRPLLLAAAATTTVAAGGTYYATRNKTHIVDKPLVPLKRDATGRIVPPTFSATRSRAEQLAELRRSAKPDANTEYDLLIIGGGATGTGIAVDAITRGLKVALVERDDFSSGTSSKSTKLVHGGVRYLEKAVWNLDYGQLQLVMEALRERKTFLNIAPHLSSSLPILLPLQKWWEAPYFWAGTKAYDLLAGSQGLESSYYMTKSKALEAFPLLRKDNMVGALVYYDGQHNDSRMNVALALTAAHYGATVLNHVEVTGLDKDANGKIHGAQVRDVLASKDGDAAGAEPFTVRAKGVINATGPFTDAIHQMDDPSRKPIVAPASGVHIMLPQKICPNGLGLLDAATSDGRVIFVLPWQGFTLAGTTDNPCQVERAPVAQQNDVDFILKEVSKLLNPDSALSRQDVLAAWSGIRPLVKDPKAKNTESLVRSHLITTSPSGLLTCAGGKWTTYREMAEDTVNEAIKLFDLKPQAVALPDISGAGAYGFTTRGVCCTRNVPLVGAHGYSISLAKQLMEAYPIDADVAHHLAHNYGDRAWTLLAISPSLNTRLVSTLPFLEAEVAHGVRSEAACTTADIIARRTRLSFLDSSKALQALPRVLDIMASELGWSNARKQQEKADAITFLASMGLEQKTSAPVQQSEEEKMPVRGIENTPRPTRVGGLDVDLNGLGGTGTLSKSRDD
;
A
#
# COMPACT_ATOMS: atom_id res chain seq x y z
N MET A 1 -39.46 -12.05 -11.85
CA MET A 1 -38.55 -13.01 -12.54
C MET A 1 -39.28 -14.30 -12.97
N GLN A 2 -40.55 -14.21 -13.43
CA GLN A 2 -41.38 -15.36 -13.81
C GLN A 2 -41.76 -15.41 -15.31
N GLN A 3 -41.26 -14.49 -16.14
CA GLN A 3 -41.56 -14.45 -17.58
C GLN A 3 -40.38 -14.80 -18.51
N ARG A 4 -39.20 -15.19 -17.98
CA ARG A 4 -38.01 -15.52 -18.79
C ARG A 4 -37.66 -17.02 -18.90
N LEU A 5 -38.57 -17.91 -18.51
CA LEU A 5 -38.31 -19.37 -18.43
C LEU A 5 -38.96 -20.21 -19.54
N ARG A 6 -39.37 -19.63 -20.69
CA ARG A 6 -40.11 -20.35 -21.74
C ARG A 6 -39.41 -20.64 -23.07
N SER A 7 -38.11 -20.38 -23.25
CA SER A 7 -37.45 -20.65 -24.55
C SER A 7 -36.33 -21.71 -24.53
N LEU A 8 -36.32 -22.64 -23.59
CA LEU A 8 -35.37 -23.76 -23.59
C LEU A 8 -36.10 -25.11 -23.68
N LYS A 9 -36.55 -25.44 -24.89
CA LYS A 9 -36.77 -26.83 -25.31
C LYS A 9 -35.67 -27.19 -26.32
N ARG A 10 -34.60 -27.81 -25.79
CA ARG A 10 -33.68 -28.85 -26.33
C ARG A 10 -33.38 -28.90 -27.86
N PRO A 11 -32.14 -29.26 -28.25
CA PRO A 11 -31.73 -30.66 -28.13
C PRO A 11 -30.60 -30.88 -27.15
N LEU A 12 -30.89 -31.77 -26.21
CA LEU A 12 -30.00 -32.32 -25.18
C LEU A 12 -29.36 -33.61 -25.74
N LEU A 13 -28.68 -33.49 -26.89
CA LEU A 13 -28.15 -34.65 -27.64
C LEU A 13 -26.67 -34.54 -28.04
N LEU A 14 -25.95 -33.53 -27.54
CA LEU A 14 -24.47 -33.46 -27.67
C LEU A 14 -23.72 -33.80 -26.37
N ALA A 15 -24.44 -34.18 -25.30
CA ALA A 15 -23.84 -34.49 -23.99
C ALA A 15 -23.35 -35.95 -23.86
N ALA A 16 -23.51 -36.81 -24.87
CA ALA A 16 -23.18 -38.24 -24.77
C ALA A 16 -21.92 -38.68 -25.52
N ALA A 17 -21.26 -37.80 -26.29
CA ALA A 17 -20.05 -38.15 -27.06
C ALA A 17 -18.74 -37.54 -26.50
N ALA A 18 -18.81 -36.77 -25.41
CA ALA A 18 -17.66 -36.12 -24.78
C ALA A 18 -17.24 -36.78 -23.44
N THR A 19 -17.67 -38.00 -23.18
CA THR A 19 -17.42 -38.70 -21.90
C THR A 19 -16.14 -39.54 -21.89
N THR A 20 -15.52 -39.84 -23.04
CA THR A 20 -14.33 -40.70 -23.10
C THR A 20 -13.00 -39.96 -23.30
N THR A 21 -12.99 -38.70 -23.73
CA THR A 21 -11.75 -37.91 -23.88
C THR A 21 -11.39 -37.06 -22.64
N VAL A 22 -12.32 -36.88 -21.70
CA VAL A 22 -12.08 -36.07 -20.48
C VAL A 22 -11.27 -36.83 -19.42
N ALA A 23 -11.32 -38.16 -19.40
CA ALA A 23 -10.65 -38.95 -18.38
C ALA A 23 -9.11 -38.91 -18.47
N ALA A 24 -8.55 -38.88 -19.68
CA ALA A 24 -7.08 -38.85 -19.87
C ALA A 24 -6.48 -37.44 -19.74
N GLY A 25 -7.23 -36.40 -20.13
CA GLY A 25 -6.80 -34.99 -19.98
C GLY A 25 -6.90 -34.47 -18.55
N GLY A 26 -7.91 -34.88 -17.80
CA GLY A 26 -8.13 -34.48 -16.40
C GLY A 26 -7.04 -35.00 -15.45
N THR A 27 -6.51 -36.21 -15.68
CA THR A 27 -5.42 -36.79 -14.89
C THR A 27 -4.06 -36.15 -15.19
N TYR A 28 -3.83 -35.64 -16.40
CA TYR A 28 -2.57 -34.99 -16.76
C TYR A 28 -2.45 -33.56 -16.20
N TYR A 29 -3.57 -32.86 -16.00
CA TYR A 29 -3.58 -31.51 -15.43
C TYR A 29 -3.58 -31.47 -13.89
N ALA A 30 -4.06 -32.53 -13.24
CA ALA A 30 -4.18 -32.62 -11.78
C ALA A 30 -2.85 -32.81 -11.02
N THR A 31 -1.74 -33.10 -11.71
CA THR A 31 -0.45 -33.45 -11.06
C THR A 31 0.56 -32.31 -10.98
N ARG A 32 0.22 -31.10 -11.46
CA ARG A 32 1.07 -29.92 -11.31
C ARG A 32 0.53 -28.99 -10.21
N ASN A 33 0.66 -29.42 -8.95
CA ASN A 33 0.57 -28.50 -7.81
C ASN A 33 1.72 -27.50 -7.92
N LYS A 34 1.47 -26.36 -8.57
CA LYS A 34 2.38 -25.22 -8.58
C LYS A 34 2.07 -24.35 -7.39
N THR A 35 2.55 -24.75 -6.22
CA THR A 35 2.67 -23.82 -5.11
C THR A 35 3.70 -22.76 -5.52
N HIS A 36 3.28 -21.50 -5.70
CA HIS A 36 4.19 -20.38 -5.98
C HIS A 36 4.93 -19.99 -4.70
N ILE A 37 5.77 -20.90 -4.23
CA ILE A 37 6.61 -20.75 -3.06
C ILE A 37 8.04 -20.52 -3.54
N VAL A 38 8.67 -19.47 -3.02
CA VAL A 38 10.08 -19.17 -3.31
C VAL A 38 10.95 -19.89 -2.27
N ASP A 39 11.29 -21.14 -2.59
CA ASP A 39 12.12 -21.99 -1.72
C ASP A 39 13.60 -21.56 -1.69
N LYS A 40 14.08 -20.96 -2.79
CA LYS A 40 15.46 -20.51 -2.94
C LYS A 40 15.49 -19.03 -3.33
N PRO A 41 16.34 -18.21 -2.67
CA PRO A 41 16.49 -16.81 -3.05
C PRO A 41 17.18 -16.70 -4.41
N LEU A 42 16.95 -15.58 -5.10
CA LEU A 42 17.65 -15.25 -6.35
C LEU A 42 19.15 -15.08 -6.10
N VAL A 43 19.50 -14.50 -4.94
CA VAL A 43 20.87 -14.32 -4.49
C VAL A 43 21.04 -15.03 -3.14
N PRO A 44 21.76 -16.17 -3.10
CA PRO A 44 21.97 -16.93 -1.86
C PRO A 44 22.68 -16.11 -0.78
N LEU A 45 22.24 -16.31 0.46
CA LEU A 45 22.87 -15.74 1.64
C LEU A 45 24.26 -16.35 1.83
N LYS A 46 25.26 -15.50 2.06
CA LYS A 46 26.64 -15.94 2.31
C LYS A 46 26.80 -16.37 3.77
N ARG A 47 27.68 -17.34 3.99
CA ARG A 47 28.11 -17.79 5.32
C ARG A 47 29.63 -17.75 5.40
N ASP A 48 30.16 -17.43 6.59
CA ASP A 48 31.59 -17.44 6.84
C ASP A 48 32.14 -18.87 7.04
N ALA A 49 33.45 -18.99 7.26
CA ALA A 49 34.12 -20.29 7.47
C ALA A 49 33.60 -21.06 8.70
N THR A 50 32.96 -20.38 9.66
CA THR A 50 32.36 -20.98 10.86
C THR A 50 30.89 -21.34 10.66
N GLY A 51 30.34 -21.08 9.47
CA GLY A 51 28.95 -21.32 9.13
C GLY A 51 27.99 -20.22 9.58
N ARG A 52 28.47 -19.11 10.14
CA ARG A 52 27.60 -17.99 10.54
C ARG A 52 27.15 -17.19 9.34
N ILE A 53 25.95 -16.65 9.42
CA ILE A 53 25.39 -15.77 8.38
C ILE A 53 26.25 -14.50 8.27
N VAL A 54 26.60 -14.14 7.04
CA VAL A 54 27.16 -12.83 6.71
C VAL A 54 26.03 -11.98 6.12
N PRO A 55 25.47 -11.01 6.87
CA PRO A 55 24.37 -10.19 6.37
C PRO A 55 24.77 -9.42 5.10
N PRO A 56 23.86 -9.29 4.12
CA PRO A 56 24.10 -8.49 2.92
C PRO A 56 24.26 -7.00 3.27
N THR A 57 25.05 -6.28 2.47
CA THR A 57 25.25 -4.83 2.61
C THR A 57 24.77 -4.15 1.34
N PHE A 58 23.79 -3.27 1.47
CA PHE A 58 23.14 -2.63 0.32
C PHE A 58 23.67 -1.21 0.11
N SER A 59 23.73 -0.79 -1.16
CA SER A 59 24.06 0.59 -1.51
C SER A 59 22.99 1.55 -1.00
N ALA A 60 23.39 2.75 -0.57
CA ALA A 60 22.44 3.81 -0.28
C ALA A 60 21.94 4.44 -1.59
N THR A 61 20.70 4.92 -1.59
CA THR A 61 20.21 5.84 -2.63
C THR A 61 20.73 7.24 -2.35
N ARG A 62 20.69 8.11 -3.37
CA ARG A 62 20.96 9.55 -3.19
C ARG A 62 20.00 10.13 -2.15
N SER A 63 20.51 10.94 -1.25
CA SER A 63 19.73 11.65 -0.25
C SER A 63 18.70 12.58 -0.90
N ARG A 64 17.65 12.95 -0.15
CA ARG A 64 16.65 13.93 -0.61
C ARG A 64 17.30 15.23 -1.10
N ALA A 65 18.27 15.75 -0.34
CA ALA A 65 18.96 16.99 -0.65
C ALA A 65 19.74 16.91 -1.98
N GLU A 66 20.46 15.80 -2.22
CA GLU A 66 21.17 15.57 -3.48
C GLU A 66 20.20 15.46 -4.67
N GLN A 67 19.06 14.79 -4.48
CA GLN A 67 18.04 14.66 -5.51
C GLN A 67 17.36 16.01 -5.82
N LEU A 68 17.06 16.83 -4.82
CA LEU A 68 16.53 18.19 -5.01
C LEU A 68 17.54 19.09 -5.72
N ALA A 69 18.83 18.97 -5.36
CA ALA A 69 19.90 19.70 -6.04
C ALA A 69 20.02 19.29 -7.52
N GLU A 70 19.86 17.99 -7.84
CA GLU A 70 19.83 17.50 -9.22
C GLU A 70 18.60 18.02 -9.99
N LEU A 71 17.41 18.06 -9.37
CA LEU A 71 16.24 18.69 -10.00
C LEU A 71 16.48 20.17 -10.29
N ARG A 72 17.01 20.95 -9.32
CA ARG A 72 17.31 22.37 -9.52
C ARG A 72 18.38 22.59 -10.60
N ARG A 73 19.32 21.66 -10.75
CA ARG A 73 20.36 21.74 -11.78
C ARG A 73 19.78 21.68 -13.20
N SER A 74 18.70 20.92 -13.41
CA SER A 74 18.06 20.82 -14.72
C SER A 74 17.34 22.09 -15.16
N ALA A 75 17.18 23.09 -14.27
CA ALA A 75 16.63 24.39 -14.65
C ALA A 75 17.50 25.12 -15.70
N LYS A 76 18.82 24.86 -15.69
CA LYS A 76 19.74 25.43 -16.67
C LYS A 76 19.60 24.69 -18.01
N PRO A 77 19.51 25.39 -19.15
CA PRO A 77 19.44 24.76 -20.46
C PRO A 77 20.81 24.18 -20.85
N ASP A 78 21.12 23.00 -20.31
CA ASP A 78 22.30 22.19 -20.65
C ASP A 78 21.84 20.75 -20.96
N ALA A 79 22.21 20.26 -22.13
CA ALA A 79 21.85 18.93 -22.64
C ALA A 79 22.28 17.78 -21.71
N ASN A 80 23.31 17.98 -20.88
CA ASN A 80 23.74 16.98 -19.90
C ASN A 80 22.87 16.98 -18.62
N THR A 81 22.15 18.06 -18.37
CA THR A 81 21.36 18.25 -17.15
C THR A 81 19.86 18.00 -17.36
N GLU A 82 19.34 18.21 -18.57
CA GLU A 82 17.95 17.97 -18.93
C GLU A 82 17.56 16.48 -18.84
N TYR A 83 16.36 16.19 -18.32
CA TYR A 83 15.83 14.83 -18.24
C TYR A 83 15.24 14.39 -19.58
N ASP A 84 15.29 13.09 -19.88
CA ASP A 84 14.51 12.54 -20.99
C ASP A 84 13.02 12.56 -20.65
N LEU A 85 12.69 12.19 -19.40
CA LEU A 85 11.30 12.14 -18.92
C LEU A 85 11.16 12.74 -17.51
N LEU A 86 10.17 13.62 -17.36
CA LEU A 86 9.62 14.04 -16.07
C LEU A 86 8.24 13.40 -15.87
N ILE A 87 8.11 12.58 -14.82
CA ILE A 87 6.89 11.87 -14.47
C ILE A 87 6.22 12.57 -13.29
N ILE A 88 4.94 12.91 -13.45
CA ILE A 88 4.13 13.57 -12.44
C ILE A 88 3.21 12.52 -11.79
N GLY A 89 3.43 12.28 -10.49
CA GLY A 89 2.69 11.33 -9.67
C GLY A 89 3.49 10.09 -9.32
N GLY A 90 3.59 9.78 -8.03
CA GLY A 90 4.31 8.65 -7.43
C GLY A 90 3.40 7.52 -6.95
N GLY A 91 2.25 7.35 -7.58
CA GLY A 91 1.44 6.13 -7.50
C GLY A 91 1.95 5.02 -8.42
N ALA A 92 1.25 3.89 -8.46
CA ALA A 92 1.73 2.66 -9.11
C ALA A 92 2.04 2.87 -10.60
N THR A 93 1.23 3.68 -11.28
CA THR A 93 1.45 4.07 -12.67
C THR A 93 2.77 4.81 -12.83
N GLY A 94 2.99 5.91 -12.10
CA GLY A 94 4.19 6.72 -12.24
C GLY A 94 5.46 6.01 -11.79
N THR A 95 5.43 5.29 -10.66
CA THR A 95 6.60 4.51 -10.22
C THR A 95 6.90 3.34 -11.16
N GLY A 96 5.88 2.73 -11.76
CA GLY A 96 6.05 1.72 -12.80
C GLY A 96 6.72 2.29 -14.05
N ILE A 97 6.27 3.46 -14.52
CA ILE A 97 6.87 4.19 -15.65
C ILE A 97 8.33 4.53 -15.34
N ALA A 98 8.64 4.97 -14.12
CA ALA A 98 10.00 5.29 -13.72
C ALA A 98 10.93 4.08 -13.78
N VAL A 99 10.50 2.92 -13.27
CA VAL A 99 11.27 1.66 -13.35
C VAL A 99 11.48 1.22 -14.80
N ASP A 100 10.45 1.28 -15.63
CA ASP A 100 10.58 0.90 -17.03
C ASP A 100 11.50 1.85 -17.80
N ALA A 101 11.31 3.16 -17.68
CA ALA A 101 12.12 4.16 -18.36
C ALA A 101 13.61 4.09 -17.95
N ILE A 102 13.92 3.99 -16.65
CA ILE A 102 15.32 3.95 -16.19
C ILE A 102 16.02 2.65 -16.63
N THR A 103 15.31 1.52 -16.64
CA THR A 103 15.87 0.25 -17.10
C THR A 103 16.06 0.18 -18.62
N ARG A 104 15.47 1.11 -19.38
CA ARG A 104 15.74 1.33 -20.82
C ARG A 104 16.88 2.32 -21.09
N GLY A 105 17.56 2.81 -20.04
CA GLY A 105 18.70 3.72 -20.14
C GLY A 105 18.34 5.19 -20.36
N LEU A 106 17.10 5.59 -20.03
CA LEU A 106 16.65 6.98 -20.08
C LEU A 106 17.00 7.74 -18.79
N LYS A 107 17.24 9.05 -18.88
CA LYS A 107 17.40 9.93 -17.71
C LYS A 107 16.02 10.34 -17.17
N VAL A 108 15.67 9.88 -15.98
CA VAL A 108 14.30 9.97 -15.44
C VAL A 108 14.23 10.82 -14.17
N ALA A 109 13.25 11.73 -14.13
CA ALA A 109 12.77 12.37 -12.92
C ALA A 109 11.32 11.96 -12.61
N LEU A 110 10.99 11.74 -11.35
CA LEU A 110 9.63 11.57 -10.85
C LEU A 110 9.41 12.47 -9.64
N VAL A 111 8.29 13.20 -9.65
CA VAL A 111 7.85 14.04 -8.53
C VAL A 111 6.46 13.63 -8.06
N GLU A 112 6.27 13.56 -6.75
CA GLU A 112 5.02 13.24 -6.07
C GLU A 112 4.73 14.31 -5.03
N ARG A 113 3.54 14.92 -5.07
CA ARG A 113 3.16 16.03 -4.19
C ARG A 113 3.10 15.63 -2.72
N ASP A 114 2.58 14.45 -2.46
CA ASP A 114 2.40 13.88 -1.12
C ASP A 114 3.48 12.81 -0.92
N ASP A 115 3.20 11.67 -0.28
CA ASP A 115 4.14 10.55 -0.22
C ASP A 115 3.90 9.55 -1.37
N PHE A 116 4.91 8.74 -1.69
CA PHE A 116 4.74 7.61 -2.60
C PHE A 116 3.57 6.74 -2.13
N SER A 117 2.68 6.39 -3.07
CA SER A 117 1.45 5.62 -2.82
C SER A 117 0.35 6.32 -1.99
N SER A 118 0.51 7.57 -1.57
CA SER A 118 -0.47 8.26 -0.69
C SER A 118 -1.90 8.37 -1.26
N GLY A 119 -2.02 8.43 -2.59
CA GLY A 119 -3.29 8.39 -3.32
C GLY A 119 -3.94 7.00 -3.37
N THR A 120 -4.59 6.69 -4.50
CA THR A 120 -5.34 5.43 -4.70
C THR A 120 -4.49 4.17 -4.51
N SER A 121 -3.19 4.24 -4.83
CA SER A 121 -2.29 3.08 -4.83
C SER A 121 -2.05 2.44 -3.45
N SER A 122 -2.46 3.06 -2.34
CA SER A 122 -2.41 2.46 -1.00
C SER A 122 -3.78 2.12 -0.40
N LYS A 123 -4.86 2.30 -1.18
CA LYS A 123 -6.27 2.17 -0.76
C LYS A 123 -7.01 1.12 -1.59
N SER A 124 -6.29 0.14 -2.13
CA SER A 124 -6.89 -0.95 -2.90
C SER A 124 -7.40 -2.07 -1.97
N THR A 125 -8.12 -3.03 -2.56
CA THR A 125 -8.50 -4.30 -1.93
C THR A 125 -7.28 -5.22 -1.68
N LYS A 126 -6.06 -4.82 -2.05
CA LYS A 126 -4.82 -5.61 -1.92
C LYS A 126 -4.86 -6.93 -2.69
N LEU A 127 -5.65 -6.99 -3.77
CA LEU A 127 -5.72 -8.14 -4.66
C LEU A 127 -5.06 -7.85 -5.99
N VAL A 128 -4.35 -8.85 -6.49
CA VAL A 128 -3.86 -8.94 -7.87
C VAL A 128 -4.79 -9.89 -8.62
N HIS A 129 -6.05 -9.46 -8.78
CA HIS A 129 -7.15 -10.28 -9.29
C HIS A 129 -7.02 -10.53 -10.78
N GLY A 130 -7.20 -11.78 -11.23
CA GLY A 130 -7.19 -12.11 -12.66
C GLY A 130 -8.55 -12.03 -13.36
N GLY A 131 -9.65 -11.68 -12.67
CA GLY A 131 -10.90 -11.28 -13.34
C GLY A 131 -11.96 -12.36 -13.55
N VAL A 132 -12.23 -13.24 -12.58
CA VAL A 132 -13.18 -14.37 -12.73
C VAL A 132 -14.58 -13.92 -13.20
N ARG A 133 -15.07 -12.77 -12.72
CA ARG A 133 -16.36 -12.20 -13.15
C ARG A 133 -16.32 -11.69 -14.60
N TYR A 134 -15.18 -11.22 -15.07
CA TYR A 134 -15.01 -10.82 -16.46
C TYR A 134 -14.99 -12.04 -17.38
N LEU A 135 -14.44 -13.17 -16.92
CA LEU A 135 -14.52 -14.43 -17.65
C LEU A 135 -15.97 -14.87 -17.86
N GLU A 136 -16.80 -14.81 -16.81
CA GLU A 136 -18.23 -15.12 -16.94
C GLU A 136 -18.89 -14.26 -18.02
N LYS A 137 -18.68 -12.94 -17.99
CA LYS A 137 -19.21 -12.03 -19.03
C LYS A 137 -18.63 -12.30 -20.41
N ALA A 138 -17.32 -12.59 -20.52
CA ALA A 138 -16.65 -12.87 -21.77
C ALA A 138 -17.24 -14.11 -22.45
N VAL A 139 -17.49 -15.17 -21.68
CA VAL A 139 -18.08 -16.42 -22.18
C VAL A 139 -19.54 -16.21 -22.59
N TRP A 140 -20.35 -15.59 -21.74
CA TRP A 140 -21.78 -15.42 -22.01
C TRP A 140 -22.08 -14.41 -23.12
N ASN A 141 -21.27 -13.35 -23.24
CA ASN A 141 -21.48 -12.29 -24.23
C ASN A 141 -20.56 -12.42 -25.46
N LEU A 142 -19.74 -13.47 -25.53
CA LEU A 142 -18.71 -13.64 -26.58
C LEU A 142 -17.82 -12.40 -26.74
N ASP A 143 -17.48 -11.76 -25.62
CA ASP A 143 -16.72 -10.51 -25.59
C ASP A 143 -15.22 -10.82 -25.53
N TYR A 144 -14.58 -10.82 -26.70
CA TYR A 144 -13.14 -11.07 -26.83
C TYR A 144 -12.28 -10.06 -26.05
N GLY A 145 -12.71 -8.79 -25.98
CA GLY A 145 -11.99 -7.77 -25.23
C GLY A 145 -11.96 -8.08 -23.73
N GLN A 146 -13.06 -8.60 -23.17
CA GLN A 146 -13.08 -9.08 -21.78
C GLN A 146 -12.18 -10.29 -21.55
N LEU A 147 -12.13 -11.22 -22.51
CA LEU A 147 -11.24 -12.38 -22.41
C LEU A 147 -9.77 -11.98 -22.41
N GLN A 148 -9.38 -11.02 -23.28
CA GLN A 148 -8.02 -10.51 -23.35
C GLN A 148 -7.59 -9.88 -22.01
N LEU A 149 -8.45 -9.06 -21.40
CA LEU A 149 -8.20 -8.46 -20.08
C LEU A 149 -7.97 -9.51 -18.98
N VAL A 150 -8.69 -10.65 -19.03
CA VAL A 150 -8.50 -11.76 -18.09
C VAL A 150 -7.12 -12.41 -18.29
N MET A 151 -6.77 -12.72 -19.54
CA MET A 151 -5.47 -13.34 -19.86
C MET A 151 -4.29 -12.44 -19.49
N GLU A 152 -4.42 -11.15 -19.73
CA GLU A 152 -3.45 -10.11 -19.38
C GLU A 152 -3.27 -10.03 -17.86
N ALA A 153 -4.36 -9.90 -17.11
CA ALA A 153 -4.32 -9.87 -15.65
C ALA A 153 -3.69 -11.14 -15.04
N LEU A 154 -3.97 -12.32 -15.63
CA LEU A 154 -3.36 -13.60 -15.21
C LEU A 154 -1.84 -13.62 -15.44
N ARG A 155 -1.36 -13.06 -16.56
CA ARG A 155 0.08 -12.93 -16.85
C ARG A 155 0.76 -11.96 -15.88
N GLU A 156 0.17 -10.79 -15.67
CA GLU A 156 0.73 -9.79 -14.77
C GLU A 156 0.74 -10.28 -13.32
N ARG A 157 -0.27 -11.03 -12.88
CA ARG A 157 -0.27 -11.67 -11.55
C ARG A 157 0.96 -12.55 -11.31
N LYS A 158 1.38 -13.33 -12.31
CA LYS A 158 2.61 -14.12 -12.20
C LYS A 158 3.84 -13.22 -12.08
N THR A 159 3.87 -12.12 -12.82
CA THR A 159 4.98 -11.15 -12.75
C THR A 159 5.13 -10.61 -11.33
N PHE A 160 4.04 -10.24 -10.65
CA PHE A 160 4.08 -9.77 -9.24
C PHE A 160 4.80 -10.76 -8.31
N LEU A 161 4.43 -12.04 -8.42
CA LEU A 161 5.01 -13.13 -7.61
C LEU A 161 6.50 -13.36 -7.93
N ASN A 162 6.93 -13.06 -9.15
CA ASN A 162 8.32 -13.20 -9.55
C ASN A 162 9.20 -12.02 -9.11
N ILE A 163 8.73 -10.78 -9.34
CA ILE A 163 9.55 -9.58 -9.13
C ILE A 163 9.54 -9.11 -7.66
N ALA A 164 8.50 -9.45 -6.91
CA ALA A 164 8.35 -9.08 -5.50
C ALA A 164 7.68 -10.21 -4.70
N PRO A 165 8.31 -11.40 -4.59
CA PRO A 165 7.76 -12.57 -3.90
C PRO A 165 7.57 -12.37 -2.39
N HIS A 166 8.23 -11.38 -1.80
CA HIS A 166 8.05 -11.00 -0.41
C HIS A 166 6.76 -10.20 -0.19
N LEU A 167 6.32 -9.42 -1.18
CA LEU A 167 5.14 -8.55 -1.11
C LEU A 167 3.90 -9.13 -1.74
N SER A 168 4.02 -10.27 -2.44
CA SER A 168 2.94 -10.89 -3.22
C SER A 168 2.86 -12.37 -2.92
N SER A 169 1.64 -12.90 -2.76
CA SER A 169 1.40 -14.31 -2.44
C SER A 169 0.13 -14.84 -3.11
N SER A 170 0.02 -16.18 -3.12
CA SER A 170 -1.21 -16.89 -3.45
C SER A 170 -2.20 -16.75 -2.28
N LEU A 171 -3.45 -16.42 -2.57
CA LEU A 171 -4.53 -16.29 -1.60
C LEU A 171 -5.67 -17.24 -1.98
N PRO A 172 -5.98 -18.25 -1.15
CA PRO A 172 -7.19 -19.03 -1.32
C PRO A 172 -8.42 -18.23 -0.89
N ILE A 173 -9.48 -18.28 -1.71
CA ILE A 173 -10.74 -17.56 -1.47
C ILE A 173 -11.88 -18.57 -1.56
N LEU A 174 -12.64 -18.67 -0.46
CA LEU A 174 -13.78 -19.54 -0.31
C LEU A 174 -15.07 -18.83 -0.73
N LEU A 175 -15.81 -19.46 -1.63
CA LEU A 175 -17.15 -19.09 -2.08
C LEU A 175 -18.17 -20.06 -1.46
N PRO A 176 -18.96 -19.63 -0.47
CA PRO A 176 -20.00 -20.48 0.12
C PRO A 176 -21.16 -20.69 -0.87
N LEU A 177 -21.68 -21.93 -0.92
CA LEU A 177 -22.73 -22.33 -1.86
C LEU A 177 -24.04 -22.60 -1.10
N GLN A 178 -25.11 -21.95 -1.53
CA GLN A 178 -26.43 -21.97 -0.89
C GLN A 178 -27.42 -22.89 -1.61
N LYS A 179 -27.19 -23.18 -2.89
CA LYS A 179 -28.06 -24.06 -3.69
C LYS A 179 -27.23 -25.16 -4.33
N TRP A 180 -27.80 -26.35 -4.42
CA TRP A 180 -27.09 -27.52 -4.93
C TRP A 180 -26.60 -27.35 -6.38
N TRP A 181 -27.32 -26.59 -7.22
CA TRP A 181 -26.94 -26.33 -8.61
C TRP A 181 -25.79 -25.33 -8.75
N GLU A 182 -25.52 -24.52 -7.71
CA GLU A 182 -24.40 -23.58 -7.71
C GLU A 182 -23.07 -24.33 -7.71
N ALA A 183 -23.00 -25.51 -7.09
CA ALA A 183 -21.80 -26.35 -7.06
C ALA A 183 -21.29 -26.72 -8.46
N PRO A 184 -22.05 -27.40 -9.34
CA PRO A 184 -21.57 -27.70 -10.69
C PRO A 184 -21.34 -26.43 -11.54
N TYR A 185 -22.12 -25.36 -11.33
CA TYR A 185 -21.97 -24.10 -12.06
C TYR A 185 -20.63 -23.41 -11.78
N PHE A 186 -20.38 -23.08 -10.51
CA PHE A 186 -19.15 -22.41 -10.11
C PHE A 186 -17.94 -23.34 -10.24
N TRP A 187 -18.12 -24.65 -10.15
CA TRP A 187 -17.04 -25.59 -10.41
C TRP A 187 -16.56 -25.53 -11.86
N ALA A 188 -17.49 -25.54 -12.82
CA ALA A 188 -17.15 -25.36 -14.23
C ALA A 188 -16.48 -23.99 -14.48
N GLY A 189 -16.99 -22.91 -13.87
CA GLY A 189 -16.41 -21.57 -14.00
C GLY A 189 -14.98 -21.47 -13.45
N THR A 190 -14.75 -21.98 -12.25
CA THR A 190 -13.41 -21.99 -11.62
C THR A 190 -12.43 -22.89 -12.36
N LYS A 191 -12.88 -24.01 -12.94
CA LYS A 191 -12.04 -24.86 -13.79
C LYS A 191 -11.74 -24.25 -15.16
N ALA A 192 -12.69 -23.55 -15.77
CA ALA A 192 -12.42 -22.76 -16.97
C ALA A 192 -11.36 -21.68 -16.68
N TYR A 193 -11.45 -21.04 -15.51
CA TYR A 193 -10.47 -20.06 -15.05
C TYR A 193 -9.07 -20.68 -14.84
N ASP A 194 -8.98 -21.82 -14.15
CA ASP A 194 -7.72 -22.57 -13.98
C ASP A 194 -7.10 -22.95 -15.34
N LEU A 195 -7.93 -23.44 -16.27
CA LEU A 195 -7.49 -23.85 -17.61
C LEU A 195 -6.94 -22.65 -18.40
N LEU A 196 -7.63 -21.51 -18.36
CA LEU A 196 -7.19 -20.27 -19.01
C LEU A 196 -5.92 -19.70 -18.39
N ALA A 197 -5.76 -19.85 -17.07
CA ALA A 197 -4.54 -19.43 -16.38
C ALA A 197 -3.33 -20.24 -16.84
N GLY A 198 -3.48 -21.52 -17.17
CA GLY A 198 -2.44 -22.27 -17.86
C GLY A 198 -1.11 -22.30 -17.10
N SER A 199 -0.04 -21.87 -17.77
CA SER A 199 1.29 -21.75 -17.15
C SER A 199 1.44 -20.61 -16.14
N GLN A 200 0.44 -19.72 -16.07
CA GLN A 200 0.29 -18.58 -15.16
C GLN A 200 -0.66 -18.88 -13.98
N GLY A 201 -1.24 -20.09 -13.94
CA GLY A 201 -2.07 -20.55 -12.84
C GLY A 201 -1.31 -20.58 -11.51
N LEU A 202 -2.03 -20.30 -10.44
CA LEU A 202 -1.63 -20.55 -9.06
C LEU A 202 -1.88 -22.04 -8.74
N GLU A 203 -2.45 -22.32 -7.58
CA GLU A 203 -2.99 -23.62 -7.23
C GLU A 203 -4.36 -23.86 -7.89
N SER A 204 -4.74 -25.12 -8.05
CA SER A 204 -6.01 -25.47 -8.69
C SER A 204 -7.18 -25.32 -7.72
N SER A 205 -8.30 -24.84 -8.24
CA SER A 205 -9.56 -24.74 -7.49
C SER A 205 -10.05 -26.12 -7.02
N TYR A 206 -10.76 -26.17 -5.90
CA TYR A 206 -11.31 -27.42 -5.36
C TYR A 206 -12.64 -27.20 -4.64
N TYR A 207 -13.43 -28.27 -4.55
CA TYR A 207 -14.67 -28.28 -3.78
C TYR A 207 -14.40 -28.66 -2.32
N MET A 208 -15.00 -27.91 -1.40
CA MET A 208 -14.95 -28.15 0.03
C MET A 208 -16.34 -28.52 0.52
N THR A 209 -16.46 -29.70 1.14
CA THR A 209 -17.71 -30.16 1.77
C THR A 209 -18.14 -29.20 2.88
N LYS A 210 -19.44 -29.10 3.16
CA LYS A 210 -19.99 -28.28 4.26
C LYS A 210 -19.22 -28.45 5.58
N SER A 211 -18.96 -29.70 6.01
CA SER A 211 -18.25 -29.97 7.28
C SER A 211 -16.86 -29.33 7.30
N LYS A 212 -16.06 -29.57 6.26
CA LYS A 212 -14.72 -28.96 6.13
C LYS A 212 -14.75 -27.44 6.04
N ALA A 213 -15.77 -26.88 5.38
CA ALA A 213 -15.92 -25.42 5.28
C ALA A 213 -16.24 -24.78 6.63
N LEU A 214 -17.09 -25.41 7.44
CA LEU A 214 -17.40 -24.95 8.80
C LEU A 214 -16.25 -25.20 9.79
N GLU A 215 -15.43 -26.23 9.56
CA GLU A 215 -14.18 -26.44 10.31
C GLU A 215 -13.15 -25.35 9.99
N ALA A 216 -12.99 -25.02 8.70
CA ALA A 216 -12.09 -23.95 8.27
C ALA A 216 -12.58 -22.55 8.67
N PHE A 217 -13.90 -22.31 8.66
CA PHE A 217 -14.55 -21.07 9.10
C PHE A 217 -15.64 -21.34 10.13
N PRO A 218 -15.32 -21.38 11.44
CA PRO A 218 -16.29 -21.66 12.49
C PRO A 218 -17.42 -20.63 12.59
N LEU A 219 -17.15 -19.37 12.20
CA LEU A 219 -18.13 -18.28 12.24
C LEU A 219 -19.04 -18.25 11.01
N LEU A 220 -18.79 -19.06 9.99
CA LEU A 220 -19.54 -19.06 8.74
C LEU A 220 -20.97 -19.54 8.94
N ARG A 221 -21.93 -18.84 8.35
CA ARG A 221 -23.35 -19.17 8.40
C ARG A 221 -23.63 -20.55 7.79
N LYS A 222 -24.20 -21.44 8.60
CA LYS A 222 -24.52 -22.83 8.22
C LYS A 222 -25.83 -23.02 7.46
N ASP A 223 -26.74 -22.04 7.53
CA ASP A 223 -28.10 -22.15 6.99
C ASP A 223 -28.07 -22.32 5.48
N ASN A 224 -28.82 -23.27 4.95
CA ASN A 224 -28.92 -23.62 3.51
C ASN A 224 -27.60 -23.94 2.79
N MET A 225 -26.46 -23.90 3.49
CA MET A 225 -25.16 -24.19 2.92
C MET A 225 -25.08 -25.66 2.48
N VAL A 226 -24.73 -25.86 1.20
CA VAL A 226 -24.50 -27.17 0.57
C VAL A 226 -23.02 -27.55 0.62
N GLY A 227 -22.15 -26.56 0.52
CA GLY A 227 -20.69 -26.70 0.57
C GLY A 227 -20.04 -25.39 0.18
N ALA A 228 -18.79 -25.44 -0.26
CA ALA A 228 -18.06 -24.28 -0.74
C ALA A 228 -17.12 -24.66 -1.90
N LEU A 229 -16.75 -23.67 -2.70
CA LEU A 229 -15.65 -23.78 -3.65
C LEU A 229 -14.51 -22.88 -3.21
N VAL A 230 -13.28 -23.38 -3.33
CA VAL A 230 -12.09 -22.57 -3.10
C VAL A 230 -11.39 -22.39 -4.44
N TYR A 231 -11.09 -21.15 -4.77
CA TYR A 231 -10.23 -20.80 -5.89
C TYR A 231 -9.09 -19.90 -5.40
N TYR A 232 -8.06 -19.74 -6.23
CA TYR A 232 -6.87 -19.01 -5.85
C TYR A 232 -6.70 -17.74 -6.65
N ASP A 233 -6.32 -16.68 -5.96
CA ASP A 233 -5.92 -15.42 -6.57
C ASP A 233 -4.66 -14.82 -5.97
N GLY A 234 -4.18 -13.73 -6.54
CA GLY A 234 -3.03 -13.01 -6.01
C GLY A 234 -3.44 -12.02 -4.93
N GLN A 235 -2.66 -11.95 -3.85
CA GLN A 235 -2.72 -10.89 -2.85
C GLN A 235 -1.38 -10.15 -2.83
N HIS A 236 -1.39 -8.84 -2.59
CA HIS A 236 -0.15 -8.07 -2.50
C HIS A 236 -0.25 -6.87 -1.56
N ASN A 237 0.88 -6.43 -1.01
CA ASN A 237 0.97 -5.17 -0.25
C ASN A 237 1.12 -3.98 -1.20
N ASP A 238 -0.01 -3.33 -1.48
CA ASP A 238 -0.14 -2.23 -2.42
C ASP A 238 0.82 -1.05 -2.11
N SER A 239 0.83 -0.56 -0.88
CA SER A 239 1.72 0.52 -0.47
C SER A 239 3.20 0.12 -0.53
N ARG A 240 3.56 -1.04 0.04
CA ARG A 240 4.95 -1.50 0.05
C ARG A 240 5.49 -1.77 -1.35
N MET A 241 4.65 -2.32 -2.24
CA MET A 241 5.00 -2.57 -3.63
C MET A 241 5.31 -1.25 -4.34
N ASN A 242 4.50 -0.22 -4.13
CA ASN A 242 4.73 1.10 -4.72
C ASN A 242 6.01 1.75 -4.21
N VAL A 243 6.28 1.68 -2.91
CA VAL A 243 7.55 2.18 -2.34
C VAL A 243 8.73 1.39 -2.90
N ALA A 244 8.63 0.06 -3.00
CA ALA A 244 9.67 -0.76 -3.62
C ALA A 244 9.92 -0.39 -5.09
N LEU A 245 8.89 -0.06 -5.87
CA LEU A 245 9.04 0.45 -7.24
C LEU A 245 9.81 1.77 -7.26
N ALA A 246 9.41 2.75 -6.43
CA ALA A 246 10.09 4.04 -6.34
C ALA A 246 11.57 3.86 -5.95
N LEU A 247 11.86 3.07 -4.92
CA LEU A 247 13.22 2.82 -4.46
C LEU A 247 14.04 2.04 -5.49
N THR A 248 13.45 1.08 -6.19
CA THR A 248 14.13 0.35 -7.28
C THR A 248 14.55 1.32 -8.39
N ALA A 249 13.67 2.24 -8.81
CA ALA A 249 14.04 3.28 -9.77
C ALA A 249 15.16 4.19 -9.24
N ALA A 250 15.11 4.58 -7.96
CA ALA A 250 16.15 5.39 -7.31
C ALA A 250 17.52 4.69 -7.30
N HIS A 251 17.56 3.41 -6.93
CA HIS A 251 18.81 2.63 -6.91
C HIS A 251 19.40 2.44 -8.32
N TYR A 252 18.56 2.42 -9.36
CA TYR A 252 19.01 2.41 -10.75
C TYR A 252 19.36 3.80 -11.30
N GLY A 253 19.28 4.86 -10.48
CA GLY A 253 19.78 6.19 -10.81
C GLY A 253 18.72 7.22 -11.19
N ALA A 254 17.42 6.87 -11.17
CA ALA A 254 16.36 7.86 -11.35
C ALA A 254 16.37 8.88 -10.20
N THR A 255 15.95 10.11 -10.48
CA THR A 255 15.65 11.12 -9.45
C THR A 255 14.18 10.97 -9.07
N VAL A 256 13.87 10.49 -7.87
CA VAL A 256 12.51 10.24 -7.40
C VAL A 256 12.27 10.92 -6.06
N LEU A 257 11.36 11.90 -6.06
CA LEU A 257 11.09 12.72 -4.89
C LEU A 257 9.60 12.74 -4.55
N ASN A 258 9.27 12.31 -3.34
CA ASN A 258 7.99 12.60 -2.69
C ASN A 258 8.01 14.03 -2.12
N HIS A 259 6.86 14.54 -1.71
CA HIS A 259 6.67 15.89 -1.18
C HIS A 259 7.23 16.99 -2.10
N VAL A 260 7.11 16.83 -3.42
CA VAL A 260 7.44 17.82 -4.45
C VAL A 260 6.24 17.96 -5.39
N GLU A 261 5.60 19.12 -5.32
CA GLU A 261 4.37 19.42 -6.06
C GLU A 261 4.68 20.06 -7.41
N VAL A 262 4.03 19.60 -8.48
CA VAL A 262 3.97 20.36 -9.74
C VAL A 262 2.92 21.45 -9.60
N THR A 263 3.34 22.71 -9.78
CA THR A 263 2.48 23.89 -9.67
C THR A 263 2.14 24.52 -11.02
N GLY A 264 2.82 24.11 -12.09
CA GLY A 264 2.55 24.56 -13.46
C GLY A 264 3.38 23.81 -14.50
N LEU A 265 2.96 23.88 -15.76
CA LEU A 265 3.70 23.31 -16.89
C LEU A 265 4.51 24.40 -17.59
N ASP A 266 5.78 24.11 -17.90
CA ASP A 266 6.68 25.05 -18.56
C ASP A 266 6.60 24.84 -20.08
N LYS A 267 6.23 25.90 -20.81
CA LYS A 267 6.02 25.87 -22.26
C LYS A 267 6.99 26.80 -22.97
N ASP A 268 7.50 26.35 -24.11
CA ASP A 268 8.34 27.15 -24.96
C ASP A 268 7.53 28.20 -25.74
N ALA A 269 8.22 29.01 -26.55
CA ALA A 269 7.59 30.04 -27.39
C ALA A 269 6.60 29.47 -28.43
N ASN A 270 6.68 28.18 -28.76
CA ASN A 270 5.78 27.48 -29.67
C ASN A 270 4.59 26.81 -28.93
N GLY A 271 4.49 27.01 -27.61
CA GLY A 271 3.48 26.40 -26.77
C GLY A 271 3.69 24.90 -26.50
N LYS A 272 4.90 24.37 -26.74
CA LYS A 272 5.28 22.98 -26.44
C LYS A 272 5.82 22.87 -25.03
N ILE A 273 5.39 21.84 -24.31
CA ILE A 273 5.87 21.57 -22.95
C ILE A 273 7.30 21.05 -23.00
N HIS A 274 8.19 21.62 -22.19
CA HIS A 274 9.60 21.22 -22.06
C HIS A 274 10.06 21.13 -20.60
N GLY A 275 9.11 21.07 -19.68
CA GLY A 275 9.37 20.99 -18.25
C GLY A 275 8.15 21.30 -17.40
N ALA A 276 8.37 21.47 -16.11
CA ALA A 276 7.34 21.88 -15.16
C ALA A 276 7.92 22.79 -14.06
N GLN A 277 7.07 23.65 -13.51
CA GLN A 277 7.34 24.34 -12.26
C GLN A 277 7.02 23.39 -11.10
N VAL A 278 7.97 23.20 -10.18
CA VAL A 278 7.81 22.36 -9.02
C VAL A 278 8.15 23.07 -7.72
N ARG A 279 7.60 22.62 -6.60
CA ARG A 279 7.83 23.18 -5.27
C ARG A 279 8.04 22.07 -4.25
N ASP A 280 9.06 22.21 -3.40
CA ASP A 280 9.23 21.35 -2.21
C ASP A 280 8.23 21.76 -1.12
N VAL A 281 7.29 20.89 -0.80
CA VAL A 281 6.25 21.21 0.20
C VAL A 281 6.76 21.07 1.63
N LEU A 282 7.86 20.34 1.85
CA LEU A 282 8.45 20.18 3.18
C LEU A 282 9.22 21.42 3.63
N ALA A 283 9.85 22.14 2.70
CA ALA A 283 10.64 23.32 2.99
C ALA A 283 9.86 24.34 3.84
N SER A 284 8.58 24.57 3.51
CA SER A 284 7.68 25.43 4.28
C SER A 284 7.44 24.93 5.71
N LYS A 285 7.29 23.60 5.88
CA LYS A 285 7.08 22.96 7.19
C LYS A 285 8.34 22.99 8.06
N ASP A 286 9.50 22.94 7.41
CA ASP A 286 10.82 22.94 8.07
C ASP A 286 11.35 24.37 8.32
N GLY A 287 10.59 25.41 7.93
CA GLY A 287 10.97 26.81 8.11
C GLY A 287 11.96 27.34 7.08
N ASP A 288 12.21 26.61 5.99
CA ASP A 288 13.05 27.01 4.86
C ASP A 288 12.21 27.73 3.79
N ALA A 289 12.03 29.04 3.98
CA ALA A 289 11.27 29.86 3.03
C ALA A 289 11.92 29.89 1.63
N ALA A 290 13.25 29.91 1.55
CA ALA A 290 13.96 29.94 0.27
C ALA A 290 13.80 28.62 -0.49
N GLY A 291 13.84 27.49 0.21
CA GLY A 291 13.60 26.17 -0.36
C GLY A 291 12.16 25.94 -0.83
N ALA A 292 11.20 26.69 -0.29
CA ALA A 292 9.77 26.62 -0.62
C ALA A 292 9.38 27.36 -1.91
N GLU A 293 10.28 28.16 -2.48
CA GLU A 293 10.04 28.84 -3.75
C GLU A 293 9.96 27.84 -4.91
N PRO A 294 8.99 27.99 -5.83
CA PRO A 294 8.92 27.16 -7.02
C PRO A 294 10.15 27.31 -7.92
N PHE A 295 10.54 26.23 -8.59
CA PHE A 295 11.64 26.22 -9.55
C PHE A 295 11.34 25.31 -10.76
N THR A 296 12.02 25.57 -11.88
CA THR A 296 11.85 24.81 -13.12
C THR A 296 12.60 23.48 -13.08
N VAL A 297 11.94 22.41 -13.52
CA VAL A 297 12.57 21.14 -13.90
C VAL A 297 12.38 20.94 -15.40
N ARG A 298 13.48 20.91 -16.16
CA ARG A 298 13.42 20.68 -17.61
C ARG A 298 13.43 19.20 -17.96
N ALA A 299 12.65 18.84 -18.97
CA ALA A 299 12.63 17.50 -19.53
C ALA A 299 12.17 17.53 -21.00
N LYS A 300 12.68 16.59 -21.82
CA LYS A 300 12.24 16.41 -23.21
C LYS A 300 10.78 15.99 -23.31
N GLY A 301 10.32 15.16 -22.37
CA GLY A 301 8.93 14.73 -22.26
C GLY A 301 8.39 14.85 -20.84
N VAL A 302 7.11 15.24 -20.72
CA VAL A 302 6.39 15.29 -19.44
C VAL A 302 5.23 14.31 -19.47
N ILE A 303 5.15 13.46 -18.46
CA ILE A 303 4.13 12.41 -18.32
C ILE A 303 3.23 12.70 -17.11
N ASN A 304 1.93 12.81 -17.35
CA ASN A 304 0.89 12.88 -16.34
C ASN A 304 0.43 11.47 -15.94
N ALA A 305 0.77 11.04 -14.72
CA ALA A 305 0.40 9.76 -14.13
C ALA A 305 -0.29 9.95 -12.76
N THR A 306 -1.08 11.02 -12.62
CA THR A 306 -1.62 11.50 -11.33
C THR A 306 -2.95 10.85 -10.89
N GLY A 307 -3.35 9.75 -11.52
CA GLY A 307 -4.52 8.96 -11.11
C GLY A 307 -5.81 9.79 -11.07
N PRO A 308 -6.52 9.88 -9.93
CA PRO A 308 -7.73 10.71 -9.84
C PRO A 308 -7.50 12.20 -10.14
N PHE A 309 -6.26 12.68 -10.02
CA PHE A 309 -5.89 14.08 -10.26
C PHE A 309 -5.48 14.36 -11.71
N THR A 310 -5.64 13.39 -12.63
CA THR A 310 -5.28 13.54 -14.05
C THR A 310 -5.84 14.83 -14.66
N ASP A 311 -7.10 15.14 -14.39
CA ASP A 311 -7.78 16.30 -14.97
C ASP A 311 -7.22 17.64 -14.44
N ALA A 312 -6.68 17.68 -13.23
CA ALA A 312 -6.04 18.89 -12.70
C ALA A 312 -4.79 19.26 -13.51
N ILE A 313 -3.97 18.27 -13.86
CA ILE A 313 -2.79 18.50 -14.72
C ILE A 313 -3.21 18.79 -16.17
N HIS A 314 -4.30 18.20 -16.67
CA HIS A 314 -4.86 18.58 -17.99
C HIS A 314 -5.29 20.04 -18.02
N GLN A 315 -5.94 20.53 -16.97
CA GLN A 315 -6.39 21.91 -16.88
C GLN A 315 -5.21 22.90 -16.68
N MET A 316 -4.09 22.46 -16.09
CA MET A 316 -2.84 23.22 -16.10
C MET A 316 -2.28 23.39 -17.52
N ASP A 317 -2.46 22.41 -18.41
CA ASP A 317 -2.06 22.52 -19.82
C ASP A 317 -3.03 23.40 -20.62
N ASP A 318 -4.33 23.16 -20.50
CA ASP A 318 -5.38 23.89 -21.20
C ASP A 318 -6.66 23.92 -20.32
N PRO A 319 -7.02 25.09 -19.76
CA PRO A 319 -8.19 25.23 -18.89
C PRO A 319 -9.53 24.86 -19.54
N SER A 320 -9.61 24.81 -20.87
CA SER A 320 -10.83 24.46 -21.60
C SER A 320 -11.07 22.95 -21.73
N ARG A 321 -10.10 22.12 -21.31
CA ARG A 321 -10.20 20.66 -21.41
C ARG A 321 -11.32 20.10 -20.56
N LYS A 322 -12.13 19.24 -21.18
CA LYS A 322 -13.18 18.48 -20.50
C LYS A 322 -12.57 17.37 -19.66
N PRO A 323 -13.07 17.13 -18.44
CA PRO A 323 -12.64 16.02 -17.60
C PRO A 323 -12.79 14.67 -18.30
N ILE A 324 -11.76 13.83 -18.20
CA ILE A 324 -11.79 12.44 -18.67
C ILE A 324 -11.98 11.45 -17.52
N VAL A 325 -11.71 11.86 -16.28
CA VAL A 325 -11.86 11.00 -15.10
C VAL A 325 -13.31 11.02 -14.61
N ALA A 326 -13.85 9.83 -14.34
CA ALA A 326 -15.12 9.57 -13.69
C ALA A 326 -14.84 8.96 -12.29
N PRO A 327 -14.53 9.79 -11.29
CA PRO A 327 -14.08 9.30 -9.99
C PRO A 327 -15.17 8.55 -9.23
N ALA A 328 -14.80 7.42 -8.63
CA ALA A 328 -15.67 6.63 -7.77
C ALA A 328 -14.99 6.27 -6.44
N SER A 329 -15.67 6.54 -5.33
CA SER A 329 -15.23 6.21 -3.97
C SER A 329 -15.44 4.73 -3.69
N GLY A 330 -14.39 4.08 -3.18
CA GLY A 330 -14.42 2.73 -2.65
C GLY A 330 -13.94 2.70 -1.21
N VAL A 331 -14.80 2.25 -0.32
CA VAL A 331 -14.52 2.12 1.12
C VAL A 331 -14.12 0.70 1.47
N HIS A 332 -13.22 0.57 2.44
CA HIS A 332 -12.89 -0.68 3.11
C HIS A 332 -12.84 -0.46 4.61
N ILE A 333 -13.01 -1.55 5.36
CA ILE A 333 -12.80 -1.60 6.80
C ILE A 333 -11.84 -2.72 7.17
N MET A 334 -11.14 -2.52 8.29
CA MET A 334 -10.35 -3.54 8.95
C MET A 334 -11.11 -4.09 10.16
N LEU A 335 -11.10 -5.41 10.27
CA LEU A 335 -11.79 -6.20 11.28
C LEU A 335 -10.80 -7.15 11.98
N PRO A 336 -11.15 -7.69 13.16
CA PRO A 336 -10.32 -8.67 13.86
C PRO A 336 -10.03 -9.93 13.03
N GLN A 337 -8.88 -10.56 13.29
CA GLN A 337 -8.42 -11.77 12.60
C GLN A 337 -9.44 -12.92 12.59
N LYS A 338 -10.20 -13.08 13.68
CA LYS A 338 -11.12 -14.21 13.90
C LYS A 338 -12.17 -14.41 12.79
N ILE A 339 -12.41 -13.39 11.97
CA ILE A 339 -13.35 -13.44 10.84
C ILE A 339 -12.79 -14.26 9.65
N CYS A 340 -11.49 -14.15 9.38
CA CYS A 340 -10.78 -14.95 8.38
C CYS A 340 -9.62 -15.75 9.02
N PRO A 341 -9.92 -16.86 9.72
CA PRO A 341 -8.89 -17.71 10.29
C PRO A 341 -8.07 -18.44 9.21
N ASN A 342 -6.88 -18.91 9.58
CA ASN A 342 -6.03 -19.78 8.76
C ASN A 342 -5.64 -19.24 7.37
N GLY A 343 -5.69 -17.93 7.15
CA GLY A 343 -5.29 -17.32 5.88
C GLY A 343 -6.23 -17.62 4.70
N LEU A 344 -7.48 -18.01 4.97
CA LEU A 344 -8.50 -18.25 3.95
C LEU A 344 -9.42 -17.02 3.83
N GLY A 345 -9.61 -16.52 2.60
CA GLY A 345 -10.55 -15.43 2.31
C GLY A 345 -11.97 -15.93 2.08
N LEU A 346 -12.94 -15.03 2.16
CA LEU A 346 -14.35 -15.25 1.79
C LEU A 346 -14.77 -14.29 0.68
N LEU A 347 -15.67 -14.79 -0.17
CA LEU A 347 -16.30 -14.03 -1.24
C LEU A 347 -17.82 -14.12 -1.14
N ASP A 348 -18.47 -12.97 -1.03
CA ASP A 348 -19.89 -12.87 -1.38
C ASP A 348 -20.00 -12.43 -2.84
N ALA A 349 -20.50 -13.33 -3.69
CA ALA A 349 -20.65 -13.06 -5.12
C ALA A 349 -21.89 -12.21 -5.44
N ALA A 350 -22.81 -12.00 -4.50
CA ALA A 350 -24.04 -11.25 -4.71
C ALA A 350 -24.56 -10.61 -3.40
N THR A 351 -24.04 -9.42 -3.09
CA THR A 351 -24.53 -8.57 -1.99
C THR A 351 -26.00 -8.16 -2.21
N SER A 352 -26.62 -7.51 -1.22
CA SER A 352 -28.03 -7.05 -1.33
C SER A 352 -28.36 -6.18 -2.54
N ASP A 353 -27.35 -5.54 -3.14
CA ASP A 353 -27.47 -4.71 -4.34
C ASP A 353 -26.79 -5.31 -5.59
N GLY A 354 -26.38 -6.58 -5.55
CA GLY A 354 -25.79 -7.30 -6.69
C GLY A 354 -24.30 -6.99 -6.95
N ARG A 355 -23.63 -6.31 -6.01
CA ARG A 355 -22.17 -6.16 -5.98
C ARG A 355 -21.51 -7.40 -5.38
N VAL A 356 -20.18 -7.35 -5.31
CA VAL A 356 -19.32 -8.39 -4.76
C VAL A 356 -18.59 -7.80 -3.57
N ILE A 357 -18.57 -8.53 -2.45
CA ILE A 357 -17.77 -8.15 -1.29
C ILE A 357 -16.72 -9.22 -1.01
N PHE A 358 -15.49 -8.76 -0.82
CA PHE A 358 -14.37 -9.59 -0.40
C PHE A 358 -14.16 -9.39 1.10
N VAL A 359 -13.90 -10.49 1.80
CA VAL A 359 -13.50 -10.52 3.21
C VAL A 359 -12.22 -11.34 3.27
N LEU A 360 -11.08 -10.67 3.42
CA LEU A 360 -9.77 -11.25 3.13
C LEU A 360 -8.89 -11.20 4.37
N PRO A 361 -8.11 -12.26 4.67
CA PRO A 361 -7.05 -12.15 5.65
C PRO A 361 -6.03 -11.11 5.18
N TRP A 362 -5.57 -10.26 6.10
CA TRP A 362 -4.60 -9.21 5.81
C TRP A 362 -3.72 -8.93 7.03
N GLN A 363 -2.44 -9.29 6.96
CA GLN A 363 -1.42 -8.97 7.99
C GLN A 363 -1.86 -9.26 9.44
N GLY A 364 -2.50 -10.41 9.69
CA GLY A 364 -2.99 -10.77 11.02
C GLY A 364 -4.36 -10.17 11.38
N PHE A 365 -5.05 -9.54 10.43
CA PHE A 365 -6.39 -8.98 10.56
C PHE A 365 -7.28 -9.45 9.39
N THR A 366 -8.49 -8.88 9.28
CA THR A 366 -9.42 -9.15 8.19
C THR A 366 -9.84 -7.85 7.49
N LEU A 367 -9.51 -7.74 6.20
CA LEU A 367 -9.94 -6.66 5.33
C LEU A 367 -11.31 -6.97 4.73
N ALA A 368 -12.29 -6.07 4.85
CA ALA A 368 -13.58 -6.20 4.18
C ALA A 368 -13.88 -5.01 3.26
N GLY A 369 -14.39 -5.31 2.07
CA GLY A 369 -14.81 -4.29 1.11
C GLY A 369 -15.18 -4.83 -0.27
N THR A 370 -15.75 -4.03 -1.15
CA THR A 370 -15.74 -2.55 -1.12
C THR A 370 -17.03 -1.95 -1.68
N THR A 371 -17.24 -0.67 -1.41
CA THR A 371 -18.31 0.13 -2.02
C THR A 371 -17.89 0.73 -3.37
N ASP A 372 -18.81 1.36 -4.08
CA ASP A 372 -18.58 1.97 -5.40
C ASP A 372 -19.60 3.09 -5.65
N ASN A 373 -19.28 4.28 -5.16
CA ASN A 373 -20.18 5.44 -5.24
C ASN A 373 -19.51 6.55 -6.07
N PRO A 374 -20.22 7.20 -7.02
CA PRO A 374 -19.71 8.42 -7.64
C PRO A 374 -19.31 9.46 -6.59
N CYS A 375 -18.19 10.15 -6.79
CA CYS A 375 -17.67 11.10 -5.83
C CYS A 375 -16.99 12.29 -6.52
N GLN A 376 -16.53 13.28 -5.74
CA GLN A 376 -15.62 14.31 -6.22
C GLN A 376 -14.17 13.90 -5.94
N VAL A 377 -13.23 14.46 -6.70
CA VAL A 377 -11.80 14.24 -6.43
C VAL A 377 -11.41 15.06 -5.22
N GLU A 378 -11.04 14.36 -4.14
CA GLU A 378 -10.58 14.96 -2.89
C GLU A 378 -9.15 14.50 -2.57
N ARG A 379 -8.37 15.37 -1.92
CA ARG A 379 -7.00 15.02 -1.49
C ARG A 379 -6.98 13.93 -0.41
N ALA A 380 -7.92 13.99 0.53
CA ALA A 380 -8.02 13.09 1.66
C ALA A 380 -9.46 12.54 1.79
N PRO A 381 -9.89 11.62 0.91
CA PRO A 381 -11.23 11.05 0.98
C PRO A 381 -11.42 10.23 2.26
N VAL A 382 -12.57 10.41 2.91
CA VAL A 382 -12.91 9.76 4.18
C VAL A 382 -14.02 8.72 3.97
N ALA A 383 -13.93 7.60 4.68
CA ALA A 383 -14.99 6.60 4.69
C ALA A 383 -16.28 7.16 5.29
N GLN A 384 -17.36 7.15 4.52
CA GLN A 384 -18.66 7.61 5.01
C GLN A 384 -19.30 6.56 5.91
N GLN A 385 -20.07 7.01 6.91
CA GLN A 385 -20.74 6.12 7.85
C GLN A 385 -21.62 5.10 7.11
N ASN A 386 -22.47 5.54 6.18
CA ASN A 386 -23.35 4.64 5.42
C ASN A 386 -22.59 3.52 4.67
N ASP A 387 -21.38 3.81 4.17
CA ASP A 387 -20.56 2.82 3.48
C ASP A 387 -20.03 1.74 4.43
N VAL A 388 -19.61 2.15 5.62
CA VAL A 388 -19.15 1.19 6.64
C VAL A 388 -20.32 0.36 7.18
N ASP A 389 -21.50 0.95 7.40
CA ASP A 389 -22.69 0.18 7.84
C ASP A 389 -23.11 -0.83 6.78
N PHE A 390 -23.03 -0.45 5.50
CA PHE A 390 -23.25 -1.36 4.39
C PHE A 390 -22.29 -2.55 4.44
N ILE A 391 -20.98 -2.31 4.59
CA ILE A 391 -19.99 -3.39 4.65
C ILE A 391 -20.24 -4.29 5.85
N LEU A 392 -20.43 -3.73 7.05
CA LEU A 392 -20.72 -4.51 8.26
C LEU A 392 -21.97 -5.38 8.09
N LYS A 393 -23.02 -4.84 7.50
CA LYS A 393 -24.26 -5.57 7.22
C LYS A 393 -24.06 -6.71 6.24
N GLU A 394 -23.35 -6.50 5.13
CA GLU A 394 -23.10 -7.57 4.15
C GLU A 394 -22.19 -8.66 4.71
N VAL A 395 -21.10 -8.30 5.42
CA VAL A 395 -20.23 -9.28 6.07
C VAL A 395 -20.98 -10.09 7.13
N SER A 396 -21.83 -9.46 7.94
CA SER A 396 -22.62 -10.14 8.98
C SER A 396 -23.60 -11.17 8.41
N LYS A 397 -24.00 -11.08 7.13
CA LYS A 397 -24.83 -12.11 6.48
C LYS A 397 -24.06 -13.40 6.21
N LEU A 398 -22.75 -13.30 6.01
CA LEU A 398 -21.87 -14.46 5.85
C LEU A 398 -21.63 -15.18 7.18
N LEU A 399 -21.85 -14.49 8.30
CA LEU A 399 -21.58 -15.01 9.63
C LEU A 399 -22.85 -15.57 10.30
N ASN A 400 -22.62 -16.42 11.31
CA ASN A 400 -23.65 -16.87 12.24
C ASN A 400 -24.30 -15.66 12.94
N PRO A 401 -25.61 -15.66 13.22
CA PRO A 401 -26.30 -14.51 13.82
C PRO A 401 -25.67 -13.99 15.12
N ASP A 402 -25.17 -14.88 15.99
CA ASP A 402 -24.52 -14.54 17.26
C ASP A 402 -23.13 -13.87 17.07
N SER A 403 -22.61 -13.87 15.85
CA SER A 403 -21.34 -13.26 15.45
C SER A 403 -21.53 -12.08 14.49
N ALA A 404 -22.75 -11.51 14.45
CA ALA A 404 -23.01 -10.30 13.69
C ALA A 404 -22.09 -9.16 14.17
N LEU A 405 -21.51 -8.46 13.20
CA LEU A 405 -20.54 -7.41 13.47
C LEU A 405 -21.24 -6.11 13.81
N SER A 406 -20.59 -5.34 14.68
CA SER A 406 -20.98 -4.01 15.09
C SER A 406 -19.90 -2.99 14.73
N ARG A 407 -20.18 -1.72 15.01
CA ARG A 407 -19.19 -0.64 14.84
C ARG A 407 -17.95 -0.79 15.72
N GLN A 408 -18.09 -1.41 16.88
CA GLN A 408 -16.98 -1.63 17.81
C GLN A 408 -15.97 -2.66 17.27
N ASP A 409 -16.36 -3.45 16.28
CA ASP A 409 -15.46 -4.40 15.61
C ASP A 409 -14.60 -3.74 14.52
N VAL A 410 -14.85 -2.46 14.16
CA VAL A 410 -14.07 -1.77 13.13
C VAL A 410 -12.80 -1.18 13.74
N LEU A 411 -11.65 -1.69 13.32
CA LEU A 411 -10.33 -1.25 13.80
C LEU A 411 -9.78 -0.05 13.02
N ALA A 412 -10.13 0.03 11.73
CA ALA A 412 -9.84 1.13 10.84
C ALA A 412 -10.84 1.14 9.67
N ALA A 413 -11.09 2.32 9.09
CA ALA A 413 -11.89 2.49 7.89
C ALA A 413 -11.26 3.56 6.99
N TRP A 414 -11.24 3.34 5.68
CA TRP A 414 -10.69 4.34 4.74
C TRP A 414 -11.46 4.34 3.43
N SER A 415 -11.33 5.44 2.69
CA SER A 415 -11.80 5.55 1.32
C SER A 415 -10.63 5.75 0.36
N GLY A 416 -10.75 5.18 -0.85
CA GLY A 416 -9.91 5.50 -2.00
C GLY A 416 -10.75 5.89 -3.20
N ILE A 417 -10.20 6.73 -4.08
CA ILE A 417 -10.87 7.19 -5.30
C ILE A 417 -10.34 6.38 -6.49
N ARG A 418 -11.22 5.68 -7.18
CA ARG A 418 -10.92 4.96 -8.42
C ARG A 418 -10.88 5.94 -9.59
N PRO A 419 -9.77 6.03 -10.34
CA PRO A 419 -9.66 6.90 -11.50
C PRO A 419 -10.27 6.24 -12.74
N LEU A 420 -11.59 5.97 -12.74
CA LEU A 420 -12.24 5.43 -13.94
C LEU A 420 -12.18 6.47 -15.06
N VAL A 421 -12.06 6.06 -16.32
CA VAL A 421 -11.82 7.00 -17.43
C VAL A 421 -12.87 6.82 -18.51
N LYS A 422 -13.30 7.94 -19.10
CA LYS A 422 -14.13 7.97 -20.31
C LYS A 422 -13.23 8.22 -21.51
N ASP A 423 -13.44 7.47 -22.59
CA ASP A 423 -12.71 7.73 -23.83
C ASP A 423 -13.34 8.95 -24.53
N PRO A 424 -12.60 10.08 -24.70
CA PRO A 424 -13.12 11.25 -25.37
C PRO A 424 -13.44 11.02 -26.86
N LYS A 425 -12.92 9.93 -27.47
CA LYS A 425 -13.16 9.56 -28.87
C LYS A 425 -14.31 8.57 -29.05
N ALA A 426 -14.86 8.02 -27.96
CA ALA A 426 -15.95 7.05 -28.07
C ALA A 426 -17.26 7.72 -28.50
N LYS A 427 -17.96 7.10 -29.47
CA LYS A 427 -19.27 7.57 -29.96
C LYS A 427 -20.36 7.55 -28.88
N ASN A 428 -20.22 6.69 -27.87
CA ASN A 428 -21.05 6.68 -26.67
C ASN A 428 -20.26 7.25 -25.49
N THR A 429 -20.59 8.46 -25.08
CA THR A 429 -19.93 9.21 -23.99
C THR A 429 -20.10 8.58 -22.59
N GLU A 430 -20.85 7.48 -22.49
CA GLU A 430 -21.14 6.76 -21.24
C GLU A 430 -20.29 5.49 -21.03
N SER A 431 -19.63 4.96 -22.07
CA SER A 431 -18.85 3.73 -21.91
C SER A 431 -17.47 4.02 -21.31
N LEU A 432 -17.27 3.64 -20.05
CA LEU A 432 -15.97 3.70 -19.37
C LEU A 432 -14.95 2.78 -20.05
N VAL A 433 -13.72 3.28 -20.20
CA VAL A 433 -12.56 2.49 -20.61
C VAL A 433 -12.26 1.49 -19.50
N ARG A 434 -12.30 0.19 -19.85
CA ARG A 434 -12.07 -0.90 -18.90
C ARG A 434 -10.59 -1.20 -18.67
N SER A 435 -9.74 -0.81 -19.62
CA SER A 435 -8.28 -0.82 -19.56
C SER A 435 -7.74 0.54 -19.09
N HIS A 436 -6.48 0.84 -19.39
CA HIS A 436 -5.91 2.17 -19.28
C HIS A 436 -6.08 2.96 -20.59
N LEU A 437 -5.93 4.29 -20.51
CA LEU A 437 -5.99 5.22 -21.63
C LEU A 437 -4.68 6.02 -21.71
N ILE A 438 -4.03 6.00 -22.87
CA ILE A 438 -2.87 6.84 -23.19
C ILE A 438 -3.30 7.92 -24.18
N THR A 439 -3.09 9.19 -23.83
CA THR A 439 -3.43 10.34 -24.68
C THR A 439 -2.33 11.38 -24.68
N THR A 440 -2.26 12.15 -25.75
CA THR A 440 -1.28 13.22 -25.93
C THR A 440 -2.00 14.54 -26.21
N SER A 441 -1.59 15.62 -25.54
CA SER A 441 -2.09 16.97 -25.83
C SER A 441 -1.38 17.60 -27.03
N PRO A 442 -1.96 18.63 -27.68
CA PRO A 442 -1.28 19.40 -28.73
C PRO A 442 0.03 20.04 -28.27
N SER A 443 0.16 20.39 -26.99
CA SER A 443 1.37 20.93 -26.38
C SER A 443 2.41 19.85 -26.03
N GLY A 444 2.07 18.56 -26.14
CA GLY A 444 2.99 17.44 -25.92
C GLY A 444 2.89 16.74 -24.55
N LEU A 445 1.89 17.07 -23.72
CA LEU A 445 1.65 16.35 -22.46
C LEU A 445 1.18 14.92 -22.75
N LEU A 446 1.98 13.92 -22.39
CA LEU A 446 1.58 12.51 -22.43
C LEU A 446 0.86 12.15 -21.14
N THR A 447 -0.31 11.52 -21.23
CA THR A 447 -1.11 11.13 -20.06
C THR A 447 -1.40 9.65 -20.07
N CYS A 448 -1.16 8.99 -18.93
CA CYS A 448 -1.62 7.63 -18.67
C CYS A 448 -2.66 7.66 -17.54
N ALA A 449 -3.91 7.35 -17.86
CA ALA A 449 -5.05 7.40 -16.95
C ALA A 449 -5.78 6.05 -16.89
N GLY A 450 -6.46 5.79 -15.78
CA GLY A 450 -7.24 4.56 -15.60
C GLY A 450 -6.41 3.35 -15.22
N GLY A 451 -6.84 2.19 -15.72
CA GLY A 451 -6.19 0.92 -15.42
C GLY A 451 -6.41 0.44 -13.98
N LYS A 452 -5.60 -0.53 -13.57
CA LYS A 452 -5.69 -1.22 -12.28
C LYS A 452 -4.30 -1.48 -11.73
N TRP A 453 -4.22 -1.75 -10.44
CA TRP A 453 -2.98 -2.23 -9.81
C TRP A 453 -2.43 -3.45 -10.55
N THR A 454 -3.25 -4.46 -10.86
CA THR A 454 -2.79 -5.67 -11.57
C THR A 454 -2.07 -5.39 -12.89
N THR A 455 -2.45 -4.33 -13.62
CA THR A 455 -1.91 -4.03 -14.97
C THR A 455 -0.88 -2.90 -14.97
N TYR A 456 -0.41 -2.42 -13.80
CA TYR A 456 0.43 -1.22 -13.72
C TYR A 456 1.71 -1.31 -14.57
N ARG A 457 2.32 -2.50 -14.66
CA ARG A 457 3.59 -2.72 -15.37
C ARG A 457 3.41 -2.64 -16.88
N GLU A 458 2.31 -3.18 -17.40
CA GLU A 458 1.95 -3.04 -18.80
C GLU A 458 1.57 -1.60 -19.14
N MET A 459 0.80 -0.94 -18.28
CA MET A 459 0.51 0.49 -18.42
C MET A 459 1.80 1.31 -18.53
N ALA A 460 2.81 0.97 -17.72
CA ALA A 460 4.12 1.59 -17.77
C ALA A 460 4.84 1.31 -19.10
N GLU A 461 4.88 0.05 -19.52
CA GLU A 461 5.48 -0.38 -20.80
C GLU A 461 4.89 0.37 -21.99
N ASP A 462 3.57 0.45 -22.08
CA ASP A 462 2.85 1.13 -23.15
C ASP A 462 3.09 2.64 -23.11
N THR A 463 3.11 3.24 -21.92
CA THR A 463 3.37 4.67 -21.75
C THR A 463 4.79 5.05 -22.18
N VAL A 464 5.79 4.27 -21.78
CA VAL A 464 7.19 4.54 -22.17
C VAL A 464 7.39 4.26 -23.65
N ASN A 465 6.75 3.23 -24.22
CA ASN A 465 6.75 2.98 -25.67
C ASN A 465 6.23 4.19 -26.45
N GLU A 466 5.14 4.80 -25.99
CA GLU A 466 4.58 5.99 -26.63
C GLU A 466 5.46 7.22 -26.42
N ALA A 467 6.01 7.40 -25.21
CA ALA A 467 6.92 8.50 -24.90
C ALA A 467 8.18 8.48 -25.78
N ILE A 468 8.75 7.31 -26.02
CA ILE A 468 9.92 7.15 -26.90
C ILE A 468 9.63 7.66 -28.31
N LYS A 469 8.45 7.33 -28.86
CA LYS A 469 8.04 7.78 -30.20
C LYS A 469 7.74 9.28 -30.23
N LEU A 470 6.99 9.75 -29.23
CA LEU A 470 6.48 11.11 -29.19
C LEU A 470 7.60 12.15 -29.01
N PHE A 471 8.59 11.84 -28.16
CA PHE A 471 9.67 12.77 -27.81
C PHE A 471 11.01 12.43 -28.50
N ASP A 472 10.98 11.53 -29.49
CA ASP A 472 12.16 11.02 -30.22
C ASP A 472 13.32 10.57 -29.30
N LEU A 473 12.98 9.90 -28.20
CA LEU A 473 13.99 9.45 -27.23
C LEU A 473 14.81 8.30 -27.80
N LYS A 474 16.06 8.18 -27.35
CA LYS A 474 16.99 7.12 -27.78
C LYS A 474 17.34 6.22 -26.60
N PRO A 475 16.49 5.21 -26.28
CA PRO A 475 16.85 4.17 -25.34
C PRO A 475 18.19 3.52 -25.69
N GLN A 476 18.94 3.13 -24.67
CA GLN A 476 20.27 2.57 -24.84
C GLN A 476 20.50 1.41 -23.88
N ALA A 477 21.44 0.53 -24.24
CA ALA A 477 21.91 -0.49 -23.32
C ALA A 477 22.58 0.19 -22.12
N VAL A 478 22.20 -0.20 -20.90
CA VAL A 478 22.79 0.32 -19.68
C VAL A 478 23.14 -0.83 -18.74
N ALA A 479 24.32 -0.76 -18.12
CA ALA A 479 24.70 -1.65 -17.04
C ALA A 479 24.06 -1.14 -15.75
N LEU A 480 23.10 -1.89 -15.20
CA LEU A 480 22.45 -1.51 -13.96
C LEU A 480 23.33 -1.89 -12.75
N PRO A 481 23.38 -1.05 -11.70
CA PRO A 481 24.13 -1.36 -10.49
C PRO A 481 23.59 -2.61 -9.79
N ASP A 482 24.44 -3.31 -9.05
CA ASP A 482 23.99 -4.37 -8.14
C ASP A 482 23.24 -3.76 -6.95
N ILE A 483 21.95 -4.05 -6.87
CA ILE A 483 21.09 -3.60 -5.77
C ILE A 483 20.80 -4.74 -4.78
N SER A 484 21.33 -5.94 -4.99
CA SER A 484 21.11 -7.13 -4.14
C SER A 484 21.90 -7.12 -2.84
N GLY A 485 22.96 -6.31 -2.76
CA GLY A 485 23.83 -6.21 -1.59
C GLY A 485 24.65 -7.47 -1.25
N ALA A 486 24.65 -8.46 -2.15
CA ALA A 486 25.35 -9.72 -1.97
C ALA A 486 26.30 -10.06 -3.13
N GLY A 487 26.60 -9.08 -4.01
CA GLY A 487 27.54 -9.24 -5.13
C GLY A 487 26.95 -10.06 -6.27
N ALA A 488 25.67 -9.85 -6.56
CA ALA A 488 25.08 -10.39 -7.78
C ALA A 488 25.66 -9.65 -8.99
N TYR A 489 25.80 -10.34 -10.12
CA TYR A 489 26.20 -9.69 -11.35
C TYR A 489 25.15 -8.65 -11.71
N GLY A 490 25.51 -7.36 -11.68
CA GLY A 490 24.73 -6.32 -12.34
C GLY A 490 24.46 -6.77 -13.79
N PHE A 491 23.23 -6.59 -14.26
CA PHE A 491 22.86 -7.03 -15.60
C PHE A 491 22.77 -5.83 -16.54
N THR A 492 23.15 -6.06 -17.80
CA THR A 492 23.07 -5.07 -18.86
C THR A 492 21.74 -5.19 -19.57
N THR A 493 20.97 -4.11 -19.60
CA THR A 493 19.72 -4.05 -20.37
C THR A 493 20.01 -3.70 -21.83
N ARG A 494 19.00 -3.80 -22.70
CA ARG A 494 19.16 -3.61 -24.16
C ARG A 494 18.41 -2.39 -24.71
N GLY A 495 18.01 -1.46 -23.84
CA GLY A 495 17.16 -0.33 -24.24
C GLY A 495 15.71 -0.71 -24.57
N VAL A 496 15.28 -1.93 -24.20
CA VAL A 496 13.89 -2.41 -24.36
C VAL A 496 13.29 -2.74 -22.99
N CYS A 497 11.96 -2.79 -22.91
CA CYS A 497 11.26 -3.19 -21.69
C CYS A 497 11.79 -4.54 -21.17
N CYS A 498 12.21 -4.57 -19.91
CA CYS A 498 12.65 -5.79 -19.24
C CYS A 498 11.96 -6.01 -17.89
N THR A 499 10.98 -5.17 -17.54
CA THR A 499 10.37 -5.06 -16.21
C THR A 499 9.67 -6.32 -15.72
N ARG A 500 9.36 -7.29 -16.59
CA ARG A 500 8.85 -8.61 -16.20
C ARG A 500 9.86 -9.45 -15.40
N ASN A 501 11.14 -9.13 -15.51
CA ASN A 501 12.23 -9.88 -14.89
C ASN A 501 13.12 -9.03 -13.99
N VAL A 502 12.71 -7.79 -13.67
CA VAL A 502 13.47 -6.89 -12.79
C VAL A 502 13.00 -7.13 -11.36
N PRO A 503 13.79 -7.79 -10.49
CA PRO A 503 13.42 -7.95 -9.09
C PRO A 503 13.42 -6.59 -8.41
N LEU A 504 12.40 -6.32 -7.59
CA LEU A 504 12.35 -5.09 -6.82
C LEU A 504 13.26 -5.19 -5.59
N VAL A 505 13.59 -4.04 -5.02
CA VAL A 505 14.21 -3.94 -3.68
C VAL A 505 13.46 -4.85 -2.70
N GLY A 506 14.18 -5.65 -1.91
CA GLY A 506 13.62 -6.66 -1.00
C GLY A 506 13.56 -8.08 -1.59
N ALA A 507 13.51 -8.24 -2.92
CA ALA A 507 13.23 -9.53 -3.54
C ALA A 507 14.44 -10.47 -3.68
N HIS A 508 15.67 -9.95 -3.68
CA HIS A 508 16.85 -10.69 -4.17
C HIS A 508 17.24 -11.82 -3.21
N GLY A 509 17.31 -11.52 -1.92
CA GLY A 509 17.61 -12.48 -0.85
C GLY A 509 16.36 -13.15 -0.25
N TYR A 510 15.16 -12.90 -0.78
CA TYR A 510 13.93 -13.45 -0.21
C TYR A 510 13.77 -14.95 -0.52
N SER A 511 13.41 -15.70 0.51
CA SER A 511 12.87 -17.05 0.40
C SER A 511 12.02 -17.34 1.64
N ILE A 512 11.25 -18.43 1.64
CA ILE A 512 10.51 -18.86 2.83
C ILE A 512 11.41 -19.13 4.05
N SER A 513 12.71 -19.35 3.82
CA SER A 513 13.69 -19.56 4.89
C SER A 513 14.20 -18.26 5.53
N LEU A 514 13.89 -17.09 4.95
CA LEU A 514 14.43 -15.80 5.40
C LEU A 514 14.06 -15.50 6.86
N ALA A 515 12.80 -15.70 7.26
CA ALA A 515 12.40 -15.46 8.66
C ALA A 515 13.22 -16.29 9.65
N LYS A 516 13.49 -17.57 9.32
CA LYS A 516 14.35 -18.44 10.12
C LYS A 516 15.80 -17.93 10.15
N GLN A 517 16.33 -17.47 9.03
CA GLN A 517 17.67 -16.90 8.95
C GLN A 517 17.80 -15.61 9.79
N LEU A 518 16.77 -14.76 9.82
CA LEU A 518 16.75 -13.57 10.66
C LEU A 518 16.80 -13.94 12.15
N MET A 519 16.00 -14.93 12.59
CA MET A 519 16.04 -15.43 13.98
C MET A 519 17.35 -16.13 14.35
N GLU A 520 18.05 -16.73 13.38
CA GLU A 520 19.38 -17.29 13.61
C GLU A 520 20.42 -16.20 13.93
N ALA A 521 20.29 -15.04 13.28
CA ALA A 521 21.24 -13.94 13.41
C ALA A 521 20.89 -12.92 14.51
N TYR A 522 19.60 -12.75 14.83
CA TYR A 522 19.11 -11.74 15.76
C TYR A 522 18.12 -12.34 16.78
N PRO A 523 18.15 -11.89 18.05
CA PRO A 523 17.23 -12.33 19.08
C PRO A 523 15.85 -11.64 18.92
N ILE A 524 15.06 -12.10 17.96
CA ILE A 524 13.72 -11.57 17.67
C ILE A 524 12.66 -12.69 17.68
N ASP A 525 11.43 -12.31 17.98
CA ASP A 525 10.30 -13.24 17.97
C ASP A 525 9.94 -13.70 16.55
N ALA A 526 9.32 -14.88 16.45
CA ALA A 526 8.99 -15.48 15.16
C ALA A 526 7.99 -14.65 14.34
N ASP A 527 6.99 -14.05 14.97
CA ASP A 527 6.01 -13.17 14.30
C ASP A 527 6.68 -11.91 13.75
N VAL A 528 7.64 -11.33 14.47
CA VAL A 528 8.48 -10.21 14.00
C VAL A 528 9.32 -10.65 12.80
N ALA A 529 10.01 -11.79 12.89
CA ALA A 529 10.82 -12.28 11.77
C ALA A 529 9.97 -12.55 10.51
N HIS A 530 8.77 -13.12 10.66
CA HIS A 530 7.83 -13.32 9.56
C HIS A 530 7.31 -12.00 8.99
N HIS A 531 6.97 -11.03 9.84
CA HIS A 531 6.55 -9.68 9.44
C HIS A 531 7.64 -8.99 8.62
N LEU A 532 8.88 -8.99 9.11
CA LEU A 532 9.99 -8.34 8.43
C LEU A 532 10.30 -9.00 7.08
N ALA A 533 10.31 -10.34 7.02
CA ALA A 533 10.53 -11.07 5.79
C ALA A 533 9.46 -10.76 4.72
N HIS A 534 8.19 -10.60 5.09
CA HIS A 534 7.08 -10.32 4.15
C HIS A 534 6.87 -8.83 3.83
N ASN A 535 7.48 -7.90 4.56
CA ASN A 535 7.30 -6.45 4.29
C ASN A 535 8.56 -5.79 3.73
N TYR A 536 9.74 -6.30 4.09
CA TYR A 536 11.03 -5.73 3.70
C TYR A 536 11.87 -6.72 2.88
N GLY A 537 11.54 -8.01 2.90
CA GLY A 537 12.34 -9.04 2.25
C GLY A 537 13.79 -8.97 2.72
N ASP A 538 14.74 -9.00 1.79
CA ASP A 538 16.17 -8.88 2.12
C ASP A 538 16.57 -7.55 2.80
N ARG A 539 15.76 -6.50 2.76
CA ARG A 539 16.05 -5.24 3.48
C ARG A 539 15.89 -5.38 5.00
N ALA A 540 15.24 -6.44 5.48
CA ALA A 540 15.15 -6.75 6.91
C ALA A 540 16.53 -6.84 7.57
N TRP A 541 17.57 -7.26 6.84
CA TRP A 541 18.95 -7.31 7.32
C TRP A 541 19.47 -5.92 7.70
N THR A 542 19.25 -4.90 6.86
CA THR A 542 19.68 -3.53 7.16
C THR A 542 18.90 -2.93 8.31
N LEU A 543 17.60 -3.19 8.36
CA LEU A 543 16.72 -2.72 9.43
C LEU A 543 17.19 -3.21 10.80
N LEU A 544 17.43 -4.52 10.95
CA LEU A 544 17.87 -5.10 12.23
C LEU A 544 19.31 -4.70 12.60
N ALA A 545 20.13 -4.33 11.62
CA ALA A 545 21.50 -3.86 11.82
C ALA A 545 21.60 -2.39 12.28
N ILE A 546 20.50 -1.60 12.27
CA ILE A 546 20.53 -0.18 12.66
C ILE A 546 21.02 -0.01 14.09
N SER A 547 20.34 -0.65 15.04
CA SER A 547 20.71 -0.65 16.46
C SER A 547 19.92 -1.74 17.19
N PRO A 548 20.56 -2.58 18.02
CA PRO A 548 19.85 -3.54 18.86
C PRO A 548 18.80 -2.90 19.77
N SER A 549 18.99 -1.65 20.21
CA SER A 549 18.02 -0.95 21.08
C SER A 549 16.70 -0.66 20.37
N LEU A 550 16.70 -0.57 19.04
CA LEU A 550 15.52 -0.31 18.21
C LEU A 550 14.82 -1.59 17.75
N ASN A 551 15.33 -2.77 18.13
CA ASN A 551 14.66 -4.05 17.87
C ASN A 551 13.54 -4.35 18.89
N THR A 552 12.99 -3.29 19.50
CA THR A 552 11.86 -3.32 20.42
C THR A 552 10.57 -3.03 19.66
N ARG A 553 9.47 -3.66 20.08
CA ARG A 553 8.15 -3.44 19.45
C ARG A 553 7.62 -2.02 19.74
N LEU A 554 7.11 -1.34 18.71
CA LEU A 554 6.37 -0.07 18.83
C LEU A 554 5.08 -0.24 19.67
N VAL A 555 4.44 -1.39 19.50
CA VAL A 555 3.24 -1.80 20.24
C VAL A 555 3.44 -3.25 20.63
N SER A 556 3.36 -3.57 21.92
CA SER A 556 3.67 -4.91 22.46
C SER A 556 2.90 -6.05 21.80
N THR A 557 1.67 -5.80 21.34
CA THR A 557 0.79 -6.81 20.74
C THR A 557 0.97 -6.98 19.23
N LEU A 558 1.85 -6.21 18.58
CA LEU A 558 2.02 -6.22 17.12
C LEU A 558 3.49 -6.41 16.73
N PRO A 559 3.80 -6.96 15.55
CA PRO A 559 5.17 -7.29 15.15
C PRO A 559 5.97 -6.10 14.61
N PHE A 560 5.55 -4.86 14.90
CA PHE A 560 6.20 -3.66 14.39
C PHE A 560 7.34 -3.20 15.30
N LEU A 561 8.53 -2.98 14.75
CA LEU A 561 9.70 -2.54 15.49
C LEU A 561 9.94 -1.04 15.40
N GLU A 562 10.59 -0.46 16.41
CA GLU A 562 11.10 0.92 16.34
C GLU A 562 12.11 1.11 15.20
N ALA A 563 12.90 0.09 14.89
CA ALA A 563 13.85 0.07 13.79
C ALA A 563 13.18 0.29 12.41
N GLU A 564 11.90 -0.07 12.25
CA GLU A 564 11.15 0.22 11.02
C GLU A 564 10.97 1.72 10.79
N VAL A 565 10.84 2.51 11.86
CA VAL A 565 10.70 3.96 11.78
C VAL A 565 12.01 4.57 11.28
N ALA A 566 13.13 4.20 11.90
CA ALA A 566 14.46 4.67 11.51
C ALA A 566 14.81 4.22 10.08
N HIS A 567 14.51 2.96 9.73
CA HIS A 567 14.71 2.44 8.38
C HIS A 567 13.87 3.21 7.34
N GLY A 568 12.60 3.49 7.66
CA GLY A 568 11.71 4.25 6.78
C GLY A 568 12.27 5.64 6.44
N VAL A 569 12.85 6.32 7.42
CA VAL A 569 13.51 7.63 7.23
C VAL A 569 14.80 7.49 6.43
N ARG A 570 15.69 6.58 6.83
CA ARG A 570 17.05 6.47 6.27
C ARG A 570 17.09 5.85 4.87
N SER A 571 16.14 4.97 4.54
CA SER A 571 16.22 4.12 3.34
C SER A 571 14.97 4.13 2.48
N GLU A 572 13.84 4.64 2.99
CA GLU A 572 12.55 4.58 2.27
C GLU A 572 11.89 5.94 2.06
N ALA A 573 12.67 7.03 2.14
CA ALA A 573 12.24 8.40 1.88
C ALA A 573 11.07 8.90 2.77
N ALA A 574 10.86 8.32 3.94
CA ALA A 574 9.84 8.80 4.87
C ALA A 574 10.24 10.17 5.45
N CYS A 575 9.39 11.18 5.23
CA CYS A 575 9.61 12.56 5.64
C CYS A 575 8.53 13.08 6.59
N THR A 576 7.38 12.41 6.66
CA THR A 576 6.28 12.77 7.58
C THR A 576 5.83 11.57 8.39
N THR A 577 5.18 11.82 9.53
CA THR A 577 4.70 10.76 10.42
C THR A 577 3.70 9.83 9.73
N ALA A 578 2.87 10.39 8.85
CA ALA A 578 1.95 9.64 8.02
C ALA A 578 2.68 8.67 7.07
N ASP A 579 3.90 8.99 6.62
CA ASP A 579 4.69 8.13 5.72
C ASP A 579 4.99 6.79 6.42
N ILE A 580 5.31 6.85 7.71
CA ILE A 580 5.60 5.69 8.55
C ILE A 580 4.32 4.92 8.90
N ILE A 581 3.37 5.57 9.61
CA ILE A 581 2.22 4.86 10.19
C ILE A 581 1.24 4.38 9.12
N ALA A 582 1.15 5.07 7.99
CA ALA A 582 0.18 4.76 6.95
C ALA A 582 0.78 3.95 5.81
N ARG A 583 2.06 4.15 5.43
CA ARG A 583 2.59 3.61 4.16
C ARG A 583 3.75 2.64 4.32
N ARG A 584 4.71 2.89 5.23
CA ARG A 584 5.80 1.94 5.49
C ARG A 584 5.34 0.77 6.36
N THR A 585 4.71 1.04 7.50
CA THR A 585 4.26 0.02 8.46
C THR A 585 2.81 -0.42 8.26
N ARG A 586 1.96 0.44 7.66
CA ARG A 586 0.50 0.21 7.52
C ARG A 586 -0.27 0.16 8.84
N LEU A 587 0.34 0.48 9.97
CA LEU A 587 -0.28 0.39 11.30
C LEU A 587 -1.64 1.09 11.38
N SER A 588 -1.79 2.27 10.76
CA SER A 588 -3.07 3.01 10.74
C SER A 588 -4.19 2.33 9.95
N PHE A 589 -3.85 1.44 9.01
CA PHE A 589 -4.81 0.64 8.24
C PHE A 589 -5.16 -0.68 8.95
N LEU A 590 -4.31 -1.13 9.88
CA LEU A 590 -4.57 -2.34 10.66
C LEU A 590 -5.41 -2.02 11.90
N ASP A 591 -5.01 -0.98 12.65
CA ASP A 591 -5.71 -0.53 13.84
C ASP A 591 -5.34 0.93 14.14
N SER A 592 -6.31 1.82 13.95
CA SER A 592 -6.14 3.26 14.15
C SER A 592 -5.85 3.63 15.60
N SER A 593 -6.36 2.87 16.57
CA SER A 593 -6.12 3.08 18.00
C SER A 593 -4.72 2.64 18.40
N LYS A 594 -4.22 1.52 17.85
CA LYS A 594 -2.82 1.09 18.05
C LYS A 594 -1.83 2.02 17.35
N ALA A 595 -2.20 2.59 16.21
CA ALA A 595 -1.40 3.64 15.58
C ALA A 595 -1.30 4.89 16.46
N LEU A 596 -2.39 5.31 17.12
CA LEU A 596 -2.37 6.39 18.09
C LEU A 596 -1.48 6.05 19.30
N GLN A 597 -1.52 4.81 19.78
CA GLN A 597 -0.66 4.33 20.88
C GLN A 597 0.83 4.42 20.51
N ALA A 598 1.20 4.04 19.29
CA ALA A 598 2.58 4.09 18.80
C ALA A 598 3.07 5.52 18.50
N LEU A 599 2.16 6.45 18.25
CA LEU A 599 2.45 7.78 17.70
C LEU A 599 3.52 8.57 18.47
N PRO A 600 3.52 8.65 19.82
CA PRO A 600 4.55 9.40 20.54
C PRO A 600 5.96 8.87 20.25
N ARG A 601 6.13 7.54 20.24
CA ARG A 601 7.44 6.93 20.01
C ARG A 601 7.90 7.07 18.56
N VAL A 602 6.97 6.96 17.60
CA VAL A 602 7.27 7.24 16.19
C VAL A 602 7.77 8.68 16.02
N LEU A 603 7.08 9.65 16.63
CA LEU A 603 7.47 11.07 16.58
C LEU A 603 8.84 11.32 17.22
N ASP A 604 9.17 10.65 18.33
CA ASP A 604 10.47 10.78 18.98
C ASP A 604 11.61 10.31 18.07
N ILE A 605 11.45 9.13 17.46
CA ILE A 605 12.45 8.56 16.55
C ILE A 605 12.58 9.44 15.31
N MET A 606 11.48 9.80 14.66
CA MET A 606 11.52 10.65 13.47
C MET A 606 12.12 12.03 13.75
N ALA A 607 11.76 12.66 14.87
CA ALA A 607 12.33 13.95 15.24
C ALA A 607 13.85 13.86 15.45
N SER A 608 14.34 12.76 16.02
CA SER A 608 15.78 12.51 16.17
C SER A 608 16.47 12.26 14.83
N GLU A 609 15.87 11.46 13.94
CA GLU A 609 16.45 11.11 12.64
C GLU A 609 16.47 12.29 11.66
N LEU A 610 15.44 13.14 11.70
CA LEU A 610 15.27 14.28 10.78
C LEU A 610 15.68 15.63 11.39
N GLY A 611 16.10 15.66 12.66
CA GLY A 611 16.48 16.89 13.35
C GLY A 611 15.32 17.88 13.51
N TRP A 612 14.10 17.40 13.74
CA TRP A 612 12.92 18.27 13.85
C TRP A 612 12.99 19.19 15.06
N SER A 613 12.61 20.45 14.86
CA SER A 613 12.31 21.36 15.96
C SER A 613 11.09 20.88 16.75
N ASN A 614 10.94 21.35 17.99
CA ASN A 614 9.74 21.08 18.78
C ASN A 614 8.46 21.54 18.07
N ALA A 615 8.49 22.69 17.37
CA ALA A 615 7.36 23.18 16.59
C ALA A 615 7.01 22.23 15.44
N ARG A 616 8.01 21.76 14.68
CA ARG A 616 7.82 20.78 13.59
C ARG A 616 7.21 19.48 14.11
N LYS A 617 7.73 18.97 15.23
CA LYS A 617 7.22 17.74 15.87
C LYS A 617 5.78 17.88 16.34
N GLN A 618 5.38 19.04 16.89
CA GLN A 618 3.98 19.27 17.27
C GLN A 618 3.05 19.39 16.06
N GLN A 619 3.50 20.02 14.97
CA GLN A 619 2.74 20.05 13.72
C GLN A 619 2.52 18.64 13.18
N GLU A 620 3.58 17.81 13.16
CA GLU A 620 3.49 16.41 12.72
C GLU A 620 2.55 15.58 13.60
N LYS A 621 2.53 15.83 14.91
CA LYS A 621 1.57 15.21 15.82
C LYS A 621 0.13 15.59 15.47
N ALA A 622 -0.15 16.87 15.21
CA ALA A 622 -1.49 17.35 14.85
C ALA A 622 -1.95 16.79 13.49
N ASP A 623 -1.06 16.79 12.49
CA ASP A 623 -1.30 16.21 11.17
C ASP A 623 -1.60 14.70 11.28
N ALA A 624 -0.82 13.97 12.09
CA ALA A 624 -1.02 12.54 12.30
C ALA A 624 -2.34 12.21 13.02
N ILE A 625 -2.74 12.98 14.03
CA ILE A 625 -4.04 12.80 14.71
C ILE A 625 -5.19 13.06 13.75
N THR A 626 -5.10 14.11 12.94
CA THR A 626 -6.10 14.43 11.90
C THR A 626 -6.21 13.28 10.89
N PHE A 627 -5.07 12.74 10.46
CA PHE A 627 -5.04 11.58 9.58
C PHE A 627 -5.67 10.35 10.25
N LEU A 628 -5.37 10.04 11.51
CA LEU A 628 -5.98 8.91 12.22
C LEU A 628 -7.49 9.07 12.40
N ALA A 629 -7.99 10.29 12.63
CA ALA A 629 -9.42 10.57 12.65
C ALA A 629 -10.08 10.23 11.29
N SER A 630 -9.41 10.51 10.17
CA SER A 630 -9.89 10.10 8.83
C SER A 630 -9.89 8.57 8.61
N MET A 631 -9.15 7.82 9.44
CA MET A 631 -9.08 6.36 9.41
C MET A 631 -10.15 5.69 10.31
N GLY A 632 -11.15 6.44 10.78
CA GLY A 632 -12.22 5.93 11.63
C GLY A 632 -11.87 5.89 13.12
N LEU A 633 -10.77 6.52 13.55
CA LEU A 633 -10.51 6.74 14.96
C LEU A 633 -11.62 7.64 15.51
N GLU A 634 -12.44 7.12 16.42
CA GLU A 634 -13.44 7.94 17.10
C GLU A 634 -12.73 9.12 17.76
N GLN A 635 -13.07 10.34 17.33
CA GLN A 635 -12.88 11.48 18.20
C GLN A 635 -13.75 11.20 19.41
N LYS A 636 -13.18 10.67 20.49
CA LYS A 636 -13.82 10.78 21.80
C LYS A 636 -14.15 12.26 21.94
N THR A 637 -15.44 12.56 21.81
CA THR A 637 -16.01 13.87 22.04
C THR A 637 -15.33 14.43 23.29
N SER A 638 -14.66 15.56 23.12
CA SER A 638 -14.23 16.48 24.15
C SER A 638 -14.60 16.03 25.57
N ALA A 639 -13.73 15.26 26.21
CA ALA A 639 -13.45 15.63 27.59
C ALA A 639 -12.88 17.04 27.48
N PRO A 640 -13.40 18.05 28.21
CA PRO A 640 -12.73 19.33 28.25
C PRO A 640 -11.28 19.02 28.56
N VAL A 641 -10.37 19.64 27.81
CA VAL A 641 -9.07 19.95 28.39
C VAL A 641 -9.45 20.70 29.67
N GLN A 642 -9.42 20.01 30.81
CA GLN A 642 -9.22 20.68 32.06
C GLN A 642 -7.88 21.36 31.84
N GLN A 643 -7.95 22.64 31.45
CA GLN A 643 -7.01 23.59 31.98
C GLN A 643 -6.92 23.23 33.45
N SER A 644 -5.72 22.86 33.88
CA SER A 644 -5.40 22.89 35.29
C SER A 644 -5.79 24.29 35.76
N GLU A 645 -6.99 24.42 36.31
CA GLU A 645 -7.29 25.47 37.24
C GLU A 645 -6.20 25.34 38.29
N GLU A 646 -5.42 26.41 38.44
CA GLU A 646 -4.64 26.62 39.64
C GLU A 646 -5.51 26.22 40.82
N GLU A 647 -5.07 25.15 41.48
CA GLU A 647 -5.66 24.68 42.71
C GLU A 647 -5.52 25.82 43.71
N LYS A 648 -6.54 26.69 43.78
CA LYS A 648 -6.71 27.64 44.87
C LYS A 648 -6.88 26.80 46.12
N MET A 649 -5.76 26.55 46.78
CA MET A 649 -5.71 25.99 48.11
C MET A 649 -6.67 26.77 49.02
N PRO A 650 -7.55 26.11 49.79
CA PRO A 650 -8.24 26.79 50.86
C PRO A 650 -7.20 27.24 51.88
N VAL A 651 -7.18 28.54 52.18
CA VAL A 651 -6.40 29.12 53.26
C VAL A 651 -6.81 28.43 54.57
N ARG A 652 -5.99 27.48 55.01
CA ARG A 652 -5.98 26.99 56.39
C ARG A 652 -4.71 27.52 57.04
N GLY A 653 -4.91 28.22 58.15
CA GLY A 653 -3.86 28.85 58.95
C GLY A 653 -2.74 27.86 59.28
N ILE A 654 -1.52 28.33 59.06
CA ILE A 654 -0.30 27.65 59.47
C ILE A 654 -0.11 27.94 60.95
N GLU A 655 -0.49 27.00 61.81
CA GLU A 655 0.15 26.84 63.11
C GLU A 655 1.44 26.02 62.89
N ASN A 656 2.58 26.70 63.02
CA ASN A 656 3.90 26.10 62.97
C ASN A 656 4.10 25.18 64.18
N THR A 657 4.07 23.87 63.97
CA THR A 657 4.69 22.91 64.89
C THR A 657 5.61 21.97 64.10
N PRO A 658 6.89 21.85 64.45
CA PRO A 658 7.84 21.05 63.69
C PRO A 658 7.67 19.55 64.02
N ARG A 659 7.61 18.71 62.99
CA ARG A 659 7.71 17.24 63.14
C ARG A 659 9.16 16.84 63.44
N PRO A 660 9.41 15.86 64.33
CA PRO A 660 10.72 15.26 64.43
C PRO A 660 10.93 14.18 63.37
N THR A 661 12.09 14.22 62.73
CA THR A 661 12.62 13.18 61.85
C THR A 661 13.12 12.02 62.70
N ARG A 662 12.74 10.77 62.38
CA ARG A 662 13.36 9.57 62.96
C ARG A 662 14.08 8.77 61.87
N VAL A 663 15.39 8.67 62.02
CA VAL A 663 16.23 7.53 61.61
C VAL A 663 17.23 7.30 62.73
N GLY A 664 17.30 6.08 63.27
CA GLY A 664 18.26 5.66 64.29
C GLY A 664 17.68 5.70 65.71
N GLY A 665 17.51 4.52 66.31
CA GLY A 665 16.99 4.37 67.67
C GLY A 665 18.03 4.69 68.74
N LEU A 666 17.58 5.44 69.76
CA LEU A 666 17.89 5.35 71.20
C LEU A 666 17.43 6.65 71.85
N ASP A 667 16.54 6.56 72.84
CA ASP A 667 16.04 7.70 73.62
C ASP A 667 17.06 8.07 74.71
N VAL A 668 17.42 9.36 74.82
CA VAL A 668 17.99 9.93 76.05
C VAL A 668 17.49 11.37 76.23
N ASP A 669 16.90 11.62 77.39
CA ASP A 669 16.33 12.88 77.86
C ASP A 669 17.37 13.68 78.66
N LEU A 670 17.57 14.97 78.34
CA LEU A 670 18.27 15.93 79.21
C LEU A 670 17.72 17.36 79.03
N ASN A 671 16.94 17.76 80.04
CA ASN A 671 16.46 19.10 80.41
C ASN A 671 17.28 20.31 79.94
N GLY A 672 16.56 21.32 79.41
CA GLY A 672 17.01 22.71 79.35
C GLY A 672 16.51 23.53 80.56
N LEU A 673 17.43 24.25 81.19
CA LEU A 673 17.20 25.28 82.21
C LEU A 673 17.11 26.68 81.57
N GLY A 674 16.11 27.46 82.00
CA GLY A 674 16.10 28.94 82.04
C GLY A 674 15.96 29.64 80.69
N GLY A 675 15.09 30.64 80.48
CA GLY A 675 14.42 31.53 81.42
C GLY A 675 14.77 32.98 81.08
N THR A 676 13.73 33.80 80.85
CA THR A 676 13.70 35.28 80.84
C THR A 676 14.35 35.97 79.62
N GLY A 677 13.83 37.04 79.03
CA GLY A 677 12.67 37.88 79.30
C GLY A 677 12.72 39.15 78.42
N THR A 678 11.64 39.93 78.51
CA THR A 678 11.53 41.39 78.32
C THR A 678 11.55 42.09 76.94
N LEU A 679 10.41 42.77 76.70
CA LEU A 679 10.21 44.21 76.41
C LEU A 679 10.38 44.79 74.98
N SER A 680 9.20 45.18 74.45
CA SER A 680 8.79 46.57 74.13
C SER A 680 9.09 47.20 72.76
N LYS A 681 8.01 47.79 72.20
CA LYS A 681 7.89 49.06 71.42
C LYS A 681 8.70 49.13 70.10
N SER A 682 8.28 49.80 69.03
CA SER A 682 7.09 50.56 68.63
C SER A 682 7.36 51.03 67.19
N ARG A 683 6.29 51.18 66.40
CA ARG A 683 6.09 52.13 65.28
C ARG A 683 6.96 52.05 64.01
N ASP A 684 6.18 52.06 62.92
CA ASP A 684 6.34 52.79 61.65
C ASP A 684 7.58 52.46 60.79
N ASP A 685 7.39 51.62 59.75
CA ASP A 685 6.94 52.04 58.41
C ASP A 685 6.17 50.91 57.71
#